data_AF-A0A9P6NXX6-F1
#
_entry.id   AF-A0A9P6NXX6-F1
#
_cell.length_a   1.000
_cell.length_b   1.000
_cell.length_c   1.000
_cell.angle_alpha   90.00
_cell.angle_beta   90.00
_cell.angle_gamma   90.00
#
_symmetry.space_group_name_H-M   'P 1'
#
loop_
_entity.id
_entity.type
_entity.pdbx_description
1 polymer ?
#
loop_
_entity_poly.entity_id
_entity_poly.type
_entity_poly.pdbx_seq_one_letter_code
_entity_poly.pdbx_strand_id
1 'polypeptide(L)'
;MHDPTLPPSIVQDYYIAIALDHVRHTLEPLLTAYELEFKRSQNDHSLVFDRFSLLITDIYTLYNQLHLPLDEENIYPENSSLAGKHVKDRLHLAFHEAVLQLLPPSFDMSRTMFYTYACTFMDGEKDRFAPHLQSFHPQELVHCDLEKDIVEHVDISTLSDAFLQRQCDEYLKQHIDGADELDYEGYDVLMREADESTAHGVETIVKQFSETCKQANILQLTPNWVSLIHIIANERYSVVSEDDVKQIFDLIREFPISKPVIEDLKIAIEKRDLFDDIRNALIKALQTRLLHLGASTTDILDQYICCIHCIKIWDPTCDILVPIIQLIEDYIQNKRMFITDGIKRNNSATKHVRREAIRAVVNKVRELLPNEDPIYVFELSELDDSAPSEDQEMMDDKPTRLKRWQRKSSDTVAMLISVCGPIENFVKGYEEKLREALLSHQGYDTDDEILKLEVLKQHFPKNTMIKCDVMVTDINESRRLDRHIHRTVQTVPEEFHVAVLSRFYWRKSDDDDEDEDDEDDDENEANNDDSIRLWPGFREAMDQYESEFKRTRASRKLQWLPSRGMVTLELEFASGIEEFRVDPISAMVISTFEQAEESAKSSKQISEETHVRESKVLDSLEFWEDKGILSLTATAVNVTSIGSCPKLSPRTKAAADVTDLRIDDIKVVSAMGDSIMAGFAMMGVNAHGTGIVNISAITEYRGKSYAMGGDPGAVTMAQFIKNFNPNLQGESLDRADKDVLNGAQTGALAKNLDHELDYLIPRMKGIKDIDFENDWKLFTIQIGSNDQCNACGKNKDDVTVEKYAGYVEAAIQRIQKEIPRTLVNLLGTFRVSQVFPLSAANPEYCRESNNNPATIRNAKECDCHLSGEWATMDELSSGYNTRLQAIAEKYKPVKGATFGVVYQPMNIDIAGFSIDLLSNMDCFHPSLKAHEWIAKVVWNNLFIPQSYKPQVYNYDSEQPIPTELSRRNVQ
;
A
#
# COMPACT_ATOMS: atom_id res chain seq x y z
N MET A 1 32.06 -9.10 80.51
CA MET A 1 31.67 -7.94 79.67
C MET A 1 31.89 -6.59 80.37
N HIS A 2 31.84 -6.50 81.71
CA HIS A 2 32.05 -5.23 82.44
C HIS A 2 33.47 -5.06 83.04
N ASP A 3 34.46 -5.85 82.59
CA ASP A 3 35.85 -5.69 83.04
C ASP A 3 36.50 -4.57 82.21
N PRO A 4 36.81 -3.40 82.81
CA PRO A 4 37.37 -2.26 82.10
C PRO A 4 38.83 -2.47 81.65
N THR A 5 39.46 -3.59 82.04
CA THR A 5 40.85 -3.92 81.67
C THR A 5 40.97 -4.69 80.36
N LEU A 6 39.86 -5.19 79.79
CA LEU A 6 39.85 -5.91 78.52
C LEU A 6 39.71 -4.96 77.31
N PRO A 7 40.48 -5.17 76.22
CA PRO A 7 40.32 -4.41 74.98
C PRO A 7 38.91 -4.53 74.39
N PRO A 8 38.31 -3.42 73.89
CA PRO A 8 36.99 -3.40 73.24
C PRO A 8 36.79 -4.45 72.14
N SER A 9 37.84 -4.72 71.35
CA SER A 9 37.81 -5.72 70.28
C SER A 9 37.65 -7.15 70.81
N ILE A 10 38.30 -7.48 71.94
CA ILE A 10 38.19 -8.80 72.57
C ILE A 10 36.77 -9.00 73.12
N VAL A 11 36.16 -7.95 73.70
CA VAL A 11 34.78 -8.01 74.18
C VAL A 11 33.79 -8.17 73.03
N GLN A 12 34.00 -7.48 71.90
CA GLN A 12 33.19 -7.62 70.68
C GLN A 12 33.31 -9.02 70.08
N ASP A 13 34.53 -9.53 69.91
CA ASP A 13 34.78 -10.85 69.31
C ASP A 13 34.25 -11.97 70.21
N TYR A 14 34.39 -11.83 71.53
CA TYR A 14 33.84 -12.78 72.49
C TYR A 14 32.30 -12.76 72.52
N TYR A 15 31.69 -11.58 72.39
CA TYR A 15 30.23 -11.44 72.28
C TYR A 15 29.72 -12.08 70.99
N ILE A 16 30.33 -11.78 69.84
CA ILE A 16 29.98 -12.40 68.56
C ILE A 16 30.16 -13.92 68.64
N ALA A 17 31.25 -14.42 69.24
CA ALA A 17 31.47 -15.85 69.39
C ALA A 17 30.40 -16.54 70.25
N ILE A 18 30.00 -15.94 71.38
CA ILE A 18 28.91 -16.46 72.24
C ILE A 18 27.56 -16.38 71.52
N ALA A 19 27.30 -15.27 70.82
CA ALA A 19 26.07 -15.08 70.05
C ALA A 19 25.95 -16.15 68.95
N LEU A 20 27.03 -16.42 68.21
CA LEU A 20 27.05 -17.46 67.18
C LEU A 20 26.97 -18.87 67.77
N ASP A 21 27.61 -19.13 68.92
CA ASP A 21 27.49 -20.41 69.61
C ASP A 21 26.04 -20.65 70.07
N HIS A 22 25.36 -19.60 70.57
CA HIS A 22 23.94 -19.63 70.91
C HIS A 22 23.06 -19.82 69.67
N VAL A 23 23.38 -19.17 68.54
CA VAL A 23 22.67 -19.39 67.26
C VAL A 23 22.79 -20.83 66.84
N ARG A 24 23.99 -21.40 66.81
CA ARG A 24 24.21 -22.79 66.37
C ARG A 24 23.48 -23.77 67.29
N HIS A 25 23.63 -23.64 68.61
CA HIS A 25 22.95 -24.50 69.58
C HIS A 25 21.42 -24.40 69.52
N THR A 26 20.87 -23.24 69.16
CA THR A 26 19.42 -23.04 69.04
C THR A 26 18.89 -23.48 67.67
N LEU A 27 19.64 -23.21 66.60
CA LEU A 27 19.23 -23.41 65.23
C LEU A 27 19.41 -24.86 64.75
N GLU A 28 20.48 -25.55 65.16
CA GLU A 28 20.71 -26.95 64.80
C GLU A 28 19.54 -27.89 65.16
N PRO A 29 19.01 -27.91 66.41
CA PRO A 29 17.87 -28.75 66.74
C PRO A 29 16.60 -28.31 66.03
N LEU A 30 16.42 -27.00 65.78
CA LEU A 30 15.28 -26.43 65.07
C LEU A 30 15.26 -26.86 63.60
N LEU A 31 16.39 -26.74 62.89
CA LEU A 31 16.53 -27.17 61.50
C LEU A 31 16.47 -28.69 61.34
N THR A 32 16.99 -29.43 62.33
CA THR A 32 16.88 -30.90 62.34
C THR A 32 15.44 -31.35 62.52
N ALA A 33 14.69 -30.70 63.42
CA ALA A 33 13.27 -30.94 63.60
C ALA A 33 12.51 -30.58 62.31
N TYR A 34 12.77 -29.40 61.73
CA TYR A 34 12.18 -28.96 60.47
C TYR A 34 12.44 -29.94 59.32
N GLU A 35 13.66 -30.45 59.16
CA GLU A 35 14.01 -31.41 58.09
C GLU A 35 13.23 -32.73 58.23
N LEU A 36 13.09 -33.23 59.45
CA LEU A 36 12.29 -34.43 59.73
C LEU A 36 10.80 -34.19 59.44
N GLU A 37 10.35 -33.01 59.78
CA GLU A 37 8.98 -32.54 59.62
C GLU A 37 8.60 -32.26 58.17
N PHE A 38 9.49 -31.63 57.40
CA PHE A 38 9.35 -31.42 55.97
C PHE A 38 9.26 -32.76 55.25
N LYS A 39 10.14 -33.73 55.54
CA LYS A 39 10.05 -35.07 54.94
C LYS A 39 8.72 -35.79 55.18
N ARG A 40 8.04 -35.49 56.29
CA ARG A 40 6.70 -36.03 56.60
C ARG A 40 5.57 -35.28 55.91
N SER A 41 5.79 -34.01 55.58
CA SER A 41 4.79 -33.09 55.04
C SER A 41 5.00 -32.70 53.58
N GLN A 42 6.09 -33.13 52.94
CA GLN A 42 6.48 -32.74 51.56
C GLN A 42 5.45 -33.08 50.47
N ASN A 43 4.43 -33.88 50.76
CA ASN A 43 3.34 -34.19 49.83
C ASN A 43 2.09 -33.33 50.06
N ASP A 44 2.12 -32.45 51.06
CA ASP A 44 1.04 -31.52 51.41
C ASP A 44 1.59 -30.09 51.34
N HIS A 45 1.29 -29.42 50.22
CA HIS A 45 1.82 -28.09 49.93
C HIS A 45 1.34 -27.02 50.93
N SER A 46 0.15 -27.19 51.51
CA SER A 46 -0.39 -26.29 52.55
C SER A 46 0.41 -26.40 53.84
N LEU A 47 0.65 -27.63 54.26
CA LEU A 47 1.42 -27.90 55.46
C LEU A 47 2.89 -27.50 55.31
N VAL A 48 3.45 -27.62 54.10
CA VAL A 48 4.79 -27.11 53.77
C VAL A 48 4.83 -25.58 53.83
N PHE A 49 3.78 -24.91 53.34
CA PHE A 49 3.67 -23.45 53.39
C PHE A 49 3.68 -22.91 54.82
N ASP A 50 2.87 -23.49 55.70
CA ASP A 50 2.82 -23.08 57.11
C ASP A 50 4.14 -23.34 57.84
N ARG A 51 4.75 -24.50 57.60
CA ARG A 51 6.00 -24.87 58.25
C ARG A 51 7.16 -24.01 57.77
N PHE A 52 7.22 -23.69 56.48
CA PHE A 52 8.24 -22.80 55.93
C PHE A 52 8.08 -21.38 56.51
N SER A 53 6.84 -20.88 56.58
CA SER A 53 6.53 -19.59 57.23
C SER A 53 7.00 -19.55 58.68
N LEU A 54 6.71 -20.60 59.44
CA LEU A 54 7.10 -20.73 60.84
C LEU A 54 8.63 -20.80 60.99
N LEU A 55 9.30 -21.58 60.14
CA LEU A 55 10.75 -21.68 60.14
C LEU A 55 11.42 -20.31 59.94
N ILE A 56 10.98 -19.55 58.93
CA ILE A 56 11.49 -18.20 58.67
C ILE A 56 11.21 -17.27 59.85
N THR A 57 10.01 -17.37 60.45
CA THR A 57 9.64 -16.60 61.64
C THR A 57 10.52 -16.91 62.85
N ASP A 58 10.85 -18.18 63.07
CA ASP A 58 11.70 -18.62 64.18
C ASP A 58 13.14 -18.14 63.99
N ILE A 59 13.68 -18.24 62.78
CA ILE A 59 15.01 -17.72 62.44
C ILE A 59 15.03 -16.19 62.60
N TYR A 60 13.98 -15.50 62.14
CA TYR A 60 13.82 -14.06 62.27
C TYR A 60 13.71 -13.61 63.73
N THR A 61 13.01 -14.38 64.56
CA THR A 61 12.89 -14.12 66.00
C THR A 61 14.25 -14.28 66.69
N LEU A 62 15.01 -15.32 66.35
CA LEU A 62 16.37 -15.52 66.86
C LEU A 62 17.30 -14.39 66.42
N TYR A 63 17.22 -13.96 65.15
CA TYR A 63 17.94 -12.80 64.63
C TYR A 63 17.62 -11.54 65.45
N ASN A 64 16.34 -11.24 65.66
CA ASN A 64 15.93 -10.09 66.46
C ASN A 64 16.39 -10.20 67.91
N GLN A 65 16.36 -11.37 68.55
CA GLN A 65 16.81 -11.54 69.94
C GLN A 65 18.30 -11.21 70.14
N LEU A 66 19.12 -11.43 69.11
CA LEU A 66 20.56 -11.12 69.15
C LEU A 66 20.83 -9.64 68.88
N HIS A 67 19.99 -9.00 68.07
CA HIS A 67 20.09 -7.58 67.73
C HIS A 67 19.39 -6.66 68.74
N LEU A 68 18.33 -7.13 69.43
CA LEU A 68 17.55 -6.42 70.45
C LEU A 68 18.42 -5.74 71.52
N PRO A 69 19.39 -6.45 72.15
CA PRO A 69 20.30 -5.82 73.11
C PRO A 69 21.10 -4.66 72.50
N LEU A 70 21.50 -4.77 71.22
CA LEU A 70 22.32 -3.78 70.51
C LEU A 70 21.52 -2.58 69.97
N ASP A 71 20.21 -2.70 69.82
CA ASP A 71 19.32 -1.64 69.35
C ASP A 71 18.77 -0.75 70.48
N GLU A 72 18.79 -1.21 71.73
CA GLU A 72 18.39 -0.40 72.88
C GLU A 72 19.56 0.44 73.41
N GLU A 73 19.56 1.75 73.08
CA GLU A 73 20.57 2.74 73.53
C GLU A 73 20.74 2.81 75.07
N ASN A 74 19.78 2.30 75.84
CA ASN A 74 19.77 2.34 77.31
C ASN A 74 20.24 1.05 78.02
N ILE A 75 20.45 -0.06 77.30
CA ILE A 75 20.93 -1.32 77.91
C ILE A 75 22.43 -1.28 78.20
N TYR A 76 23.18 -0.52 77.40
CA TYR A 76 24.63 -0.43 77.51
C TYR A 76 25.08 0.95 78.02
N PRO A 77 26.09 1.03 78.90
CA PRO A 77 26.65 2.31 79.32
C PRO A 77 27.17 3.12 78.13
N GLU A 78 27.13 4.47 78.17
CA GLU A 78 27.52 5.38 77.07
C GLU A 78 28.92 5.13 76.46
N ASN A 79 29.78 4.36 77.13
CA ASN A 79 31.13 3.98 76.69
C ASN A 79 31.27 2.48 76.32
N SER A 80 30.17 1.79 76.02
CA SER A 80 30.18 0.36 75.70
C SER A 80 30.80 0.08 74.33
N SER A 81 31.70 -0.90 74.28
CA SER A 81 32.29 -1.39 73.03
C SER A 81 31.27 -2.07 72.12
N LEU A 82 30.06 -2.37 72.59
CA LEU A 82 29.02 -3.07 71.82
C LEU A 82 28.03 -2.12 71.11
N ALA A 83 28.05 -0.82 71.42
CA ALA A 83 27.10 0.16 70.85
C ALA A 83 27.45 0.62 69.41
N GLY A 84 28.57 0.14 68.85
CA GLY A 84 29.04 0.56 67.52
C GLY A 84 28.30 -0.13 66.37
N LYS A 85 27.91 0.63 65.33
CA LYS A 85 27.27 0.13 64.10
C LYS A 85 28.07 -1.02 63.44
N HIS A 86 29.40 -0.96 63.49
CA HIS A 86 30.27 -1.99 62.91
C HIS A 86 30.16 -3.36 63.60
N VAL A 87 29.75 -3.41 64.88
CA VAL A 87 29.51 -4.68 65.60
C VAL A 87 28.21 -5.32 65.14
N LYS A 88 27.18 -4.51 64.88
CA LYS A 88 25.89 -4.96 64.32
C LYS A 88 26.08 -5.56 62.92
N ASP A 89 26.84 -4.87 62.07
CA ASP A 89 27.12 -5.35 60.71
C ASP A 89 27.93 -6.66 60.72
N ARG A 90 28.94 -6.76 61.60
CA ARG A 90 29.73 -8.00 61.78
C ARG A 90 28.89 -9.16 62.33
N LEU A 91 27.98 -8.88 63.27
CA LEU A 91 27.08 -9.89 63.83
C LEU A 91 26.05 -10.35 62.80
N HIS A 92 25.46 -9.43 62.03
CA HIS A 92 24.53 -9.76 60.95
C HIS A 92 25.21 -10.66 59.91
N LEU A 93 26.43 -10.31 59.46
CA LEU A 93 27.14 -11.12 58.48
C LEU A 93 27.47 -12.52 59.02
N ALA A 94 27.98 -12.60 60.25
CA ALA A 94 28.32 -13.87 60.86
C ALA A 94 27.08 -14.73 61.17
N PHE A 95 25.95 -14.10 61.53
CA PHE A 95 24.66 -14.77 61.68
C PHE A 95 24.19 -15.37 60.36
N HIS A 96 24.19 -14.56 59.30
CA HIS A 96 23.79 -14.99 57.96
C HIS A 96 24.64 -16.17 57.47
N GLU A 97 25.97 -16.09 57.60
CA GLU A 97 26.88 -17.19 57.25
C GLU A 97 26.62 -18.45 58.10
N ALA A 98 26.37 -18.31 59.40
CA ALA A 98 26.07 -19.43 60.28
C ALA A 98 24.74 -20.11 59.92
N VAL A 99 23.71 -19.34 59.56
CA VAL A 99 22.43 -19.89 59.09
C VAL A 99 22.63 -20.64 57.78
N LEU A 100 23.28 -20.03 56.77
CA LEU A 100 23.51 -20.68 55.47
C LEU A 100 24.27 -22.01 55.58
N GLN A 101 25.24 -22.11 56.49
CA GLN A 101 25.99 -23.35 56.72
C GLN A 101 25.14 -24.47 57.34
N LEU A 102 24.09 -24.11 58.08
CA LEU A 102 23.24 -25.05 58.80
C LEU A 102 21.94 -25.37 58.07
N LEU A 103 21.57 -24.59 57.03
CA LEU A 103 20.36 -24.82 56.25
C LEU A 103 20.30 -26.26 55.74
N PRO A 104 19.16 -26.95 55.94
CA PRO A 104 19.03 -28.32 55.50
C PRO A 104 18.92 -28.40 53.97
N PRO A 105 19.28 -29.55 53.35
CA PRO A 105 19.18 -29.72 51.89
C PRO A 105 17.77 -29.54 51.33
N SER A 106 16.73 -29.73 52.16
CA SER A 106 15.34 -29.52 51.75
C SER A 106 14.94 -28.05 51.65
N PHE A 107 15.72 -27.11 52.22
CA PHE A 107 15.32 -25.72 52.36
C PHE A 107 14.97 -25.06 51.02
N ASP A 108 15.78 -25.29 49.97
CA ASP A 108 15.52 -24.76 48.63
C ASP A 108 14.25 -25.34 48.01
N MET A 109 13.96 -26.62 48.26
CA MET A 109 12.73 -27.29 47.81
C MET A 109 11.52 -26.74 48.57
N SER A 110 11.59 -26.65 49.90
CA SER A 110 10.54 -26.07 50.75
C SER A 110 10.24 -24.64 50.37
N ARG A 111 11.27 -23.83 50.09
CA ARG A 111 11.13 -22.45 49.62
C ARG A 111 10.39 -22.41 48.30
N THR A 112 10.77 -23.26 47.35
CA THR A 112 10.10 -23.35 46.05
C THR A 112 8.63 -23.76 46.22
N MET A 113 8.35 -24.77 47.04
CA MET A 113 7.00 -25.24 47.33
C MET A 113 6.15 -24.20 48.06
N PHE A 114 6.73 -23.43 48.98
CA PHE A 114 6.07 -22.31 49.66
C PHE A 114 5.59 -21.26 48.66
N TYR A 115 6.45 -20.86 47.71
CA TYR A 115 6.08 -19.95 46.64
C TYR A 115 5.03 -20.55 45.71
N THR A 116 5.21 -21.81 45.28
CA THR A 116 4.24 -22.50 44.41
C THR A 116 2.86 -22.62 45.06
N TYR A 117 2.79 -22.98 46.35
CA TYR A 117 1.52 -23.13 47.06
C TYR A 117 0.75 -21.81 47.14
N ALA A 118 1.44 -20.72 47.52
CA ALA A 118 0.86 -19.39 47.58
C ALA A 118 0.23 -18.99 46.23
N CYS A 119 0.96 -19.20 45.13
CA CYS A 119 0.49 -18.95 43.77
C CYS A 119 -0.72 -19.81 43.39
N THR A 120 -0.67 -21.12 43.64
CA THR A 120 -1.78 -22.04 43.30
C THR A 120 -3.05 -21.83 44.13
N PHE A 121 -2.92 -21.32 45.35
CA PHE A 121 -4.08 -21.03 46.20
C PHE A 121 -4.82 -19.76 45.72
N MET A 122 -4.08 -18.75 45.24
CA MET A 122 -4.67 -17.55 44.63
C MET A 122 -5.34 -17.86 43.27
N ASP A 123 -4.87 -18.91 42.57
CA ASP A 123 -5.43 -19.42 41.31
C ASP A 123 -6.79 -20.15 41.48
N GLY A 124 -6.99 -20.84 42.60
CA GLY A 124 -8.19 -21.65 42.87
C GLY A 124 -9.51 -20.86 43.07
N GLU A 125 -9.43 -19.54 43.26
CA GLU A 125 -10.59 -18.64 43.42
C GLU A 125 -10.86 -17.78 42.16
N LYS A 126 -10.32 -18.21 41.01
CA LYS A 126 -10.36 -17.53 39.70
C LYS A 126 -11.75 -17.08 39.22
N ASP A 127 -12.81 -17.80 39.58
CA ASP A 127 -14.19 -17.49 39.14
C ASP A 127 -14.74 -16.18 39.74
N ARG A 128 -14.04 -15.58 40.71
CA ARG A 128 -14.41 -14.30 41.31
C ARG A 128 -13.59 -13.11 40.79
N PHE A 129 -12.71 -13.33 39.82
CA PHE A 129 -11.90 -12.30 39.15
C PHE A 129 -12.18 -12.21 37.65
N ALA A 130 -11.83 -11.06 37.06
CA ALA A 130 -12.26 -10.66 35.72
C ALA A 130 -11.85 -11.67 34.60
N PRO A 131 -12.61 -11.73 33.48
CA PRO A 131 -12.58 -12.85 32.53
C PRO A 131 -11.22 -13.18 31.89
N HIS A 132 -10.29 -12.23 31.86
CA HIS A 132 -8.97 -12.42 31.25
C HIS A 132 -8.05 -13.35 32.05
N LEU A 133 -8.30 -13.57 33.35
CA LEU A 133 -7.50 -14.48 34.19
C LEU A 133 -7.84 -15.95 33.94
N GLN A 134 -8.99 -16.27 33.34
CA GLN A 134 -9.41 -17.65 33.06
C GLN A 134 -8.56 -18.33 31.96
N SER A 135 -7.72 -17.59 31.24
CA SER A 135 -6.97 -18.08 30.06
C SER A 135 -5.58 -18.67 30.33
N PHE A 136 -5.07 -18.62 31.57
CA PHE A 136 -3.70 -19.04 31.90
C PHE A 136 -3.57 -20.47 32.45
N HIS A 137 -2.59 -21.24 31.95
CA HIS A 137 -2.28 -22.61 32.38
C HIS A 137 -1.39 -22.64 33.65
N PRO A 138 -1.47 -23.68 34.52
CA PRO A 138 -0.89 -23.67 35.87
C PRO A 138 0.64 -23.58 35.99
N GLN A 139 1.38 -23.75 34.88
CA GLN A 139 2.83 -23.63 34.86
C GLN A 139 3.30 -22.20 34.56
N GLU A 140 2.42 -21.34 34.06
CA GLU A 140 2.70 -19.93 33.73
C GLU A 140 2.34 -18.98 34.89
N LEU A 141 1.43 -19.40 35.78
CA LEU A 141 1.13 -18.74 37.06
C LEU A 141 2.26 -18.82 38.10
N VAL A 142 3.29 -19.62 37.85
CA VAL A 142 4.51 -19.62 38.68
C VAL A 142 5.33 -18.33 38.46
N HIS A 143 5.00 -17.53 37.42
CA HIS A 143 5.78 -16.36 37.06
C HIS A 143 5.06 -15.02 37.02
N CYS A 144 3.74 -14.94 37.25
CA CYS A 144 3.04 -13.67 37.39
C CYS A 144 2.14 -13.63 38.64
N ASP A 145 2.25 -12.50 39.35
CA ASP A 145 1.24 -11.88 40.21
C ASP A 145 1.13 -12.28 41.69
N LEU A 146 2.19 -11.96 42.42
CA LEU A 146 2.08 -11.39 43.78
C LEU A 146 2.20 -9.87 43.72
N GLU A 147 1.37 -9.27 42.86
CA GLU A 147 1.56 -7.95 42.29
C GLU A 147 0.88 -6.77 43.00
N LYS A 148 0.15 -6.93 44.11
CA LYS A 148 -0.66 -5.78 44.61
C LYS A 148 -0.47 -5.22 46.02
N ASP A 149 -0.02 -5.94 47.05
CA ASP A 149 -0.18 -5.40 48.42
C ASP A 149 1.10 -5.03 49.20
N ILE A 150 2.32 -5.23 48.69
CA ILE A 150 3.54 -4.81 49.43
C ILE A 150 4.00 -3.38 49.08
N VAL A 151 3.58 -2.82 47.94
CA VAL A 151 3.94 -1.45 47.54
C VAL A 151 3.05 -0.38 48.19
N GLU A 152 1.89 -0.75 48.76
CA GLU A 152 1.00 0.19 49.46
C GLU A 152 1.60 0.81 50.74
N HIS A 153 2.81 0.46 51.16
CA HIS A 153 3.41 1.06 52.35
C HIS A 153 4.65 1.94 52.17
N VAL A 154 5.25 2.11 50.97
CA VAL A 154 6.28 3.17 50.82
C VAL A 154 6.40 3.74 49.38
N ASP A 155 5.63 4.81 49.16
CA ASP A 155 5.78 5.97 48.24
C ASP A 155 6.06 5.77 46.72
N ILE A 156 4.95 5.62 45.99
CA ILE A 156 4.75 5.58 44.53
C ILE A 156 5.19 6.86 43.77
N SER A 157 5.45 7.98 44.44
CA SER A 157 5.76 9.25 43.76
C SER A 157 7.17 9.34 43.16
N THR A 158 7.96 8.26 43.22
CA THR A 158 9.36 8.26 42.79
C THR A 158 9.72 7.24 41.69
N LEU A 159 8.75 6.51 41.10
CA LEU A 159 9.02 5.59 39.99
C LEU A 159 8.18 5.94 38.73
N SER A 160 8.83 5.84 37.56
CA SER A 160 8.49 6.51 36.29
C SER A 160 7.36 5.83 35.48
N ASP A 161 7.03 6.27 34.25
CA ASP A 161 5.92 5.68 33.47
C ASP A 161 6.12 4.30 32.82
N ALA A 162 7.07 4.08 31.94
CA ALA A 162 7.21 2.79 31.25
C ALA A 162 7.45 1.43 32.05
N PHE A 163 7.38 1.33 33.38
CA PHE A 163 7.19 0.07 34.15
C PHE A 163 5.78 -0.41 33.89
N LEU A 164 4.88 0.56 33.70
CA LEU A 164 3.50 0.41 33.27
C LEU A 164 3.42 -0.05 31.80
N GLN A 165 4.36 0.35 30.93
CA GLN A 165 4.28 0.08 29.48
C GLN A 165 4.51 -1.41 29.14
N ARG A 166 5.57 -2.07 29.62
CA ARG A 166 5.76 -3.50 29.25
C ARG A 166 4.82 -4.48 29.95
N GLN A 167 4.11 -4.08 31.01
CA GLN A 167 3.00 -4.92 31.48
C GLN A 167 1.89 -5.01 30.42
N CYS A 168 1.73 -3.95 29.60
CA CYS A 168 0.81 -3.96 28.46
C CYS A 168 1.33 -4.75 27.25
N ASP A 169 2.65 -4.82 27.04
CA ASP A 169 3.22 -5.44 25.83
C ASP A 169 3.48 -6.96 25.93
N GLU A 170 3.59 -7.52 27.14
CA GLU A 170 3.59 -8.98 27.32
C GLU A 170 2.17 -9.56 27.20
N TYR A 171 1.15 -8.78 27.56
CA TYR A 171 -0.27 -9.08 27.36
C TYR A 171 -0.66 -9.17 25.86
N LEU A 172 -0.11 -8.27 25.03
CA LEU A 172 -0.39 -8.26 23.58
C LEU A 172 0.29 -9.42 22.81
N LYS A 173 1.30 -10.07 23.38
CA LYS A 173 2.08 -11.13 22.71
C LYS A 173 1.54 -12.55 22.87
N GLN A 174 0.56 -12.80 23.74
CA GLN A 174 0.02 -14.14 23.98
C GLN A 174 -1.39 -14.39 23.39
N HIS A 175 -2.04 -13.38 22.78
CA HIS A 175 -3.47 -13.46 22.44
C HIS A 175 -3.88 -13.18 20.98
N ILE A 176 -2.97 -13.22 19.99
CA ILE A 176 -3.38 -13.09 18.58
C ILE A 176 -2.69 -14.11 17.68
N ASP A 177 -3.28 -15.30 17.56
CA ASP A 177 -3.85 -15.74 16.29
C ASP A 177 -4.71 -17.00 16.46
N GLY A 178 -6.01 -16.86 16.16
CA GLY A 178 -6.88 -18.00 15.83
C GLY A 178 -8.21 -18.04 16.58
N ALA A 179 -9.19 -17.23 16.16
CA ALA A 179 -10.53 -17.71 15.80
C ALA A 179 -11.41 -16.54 15.37
N ASP A 180 -12.01 -16.73 14.20
CA ASP A 180 -13.01 -15.89 13.55
C ASP A 180 -14.20 -15.53 14.45
N GLU A 181 -14.89 -14.45 14.04
CA GLU A 181 -16.30 -14.09 14.26
C GLU A 181 -16.99 -14.65 15.52
N LEU A 182 -17.51 -13.76 16.39
CA LEU A 182 -18.88 -13.88 16.92
C LEU A 182 -19.30 -12.66 17.77
N ASP A 183 -20.29 -11.96 17.23
CA ASP A 183 -21.54 -11.47 17.83
C ASP A 183 -21.54 -10.93 19.28
N TYR A 184 -21.88 -9.65 19.39
CA TYR A 184 -22.22 -8.97 20.63
C TYR A 184 -23.68 -9.27 20.99
N GLU A 185 -23.94 -10.09 22.02
CA GLU A 185 -25.02 -9.86 22.99
C GLU A 185 -25.08 -10.98 24.05
N GLY A 186 -24.97 -10.61 25.33
CA GLY A 186 -25.46 -11.44 26.45
C GLY A 186 -24.42 -11.80 27.51
N TYR A 187 -24.16 -10.89 28.45
CA TYR A 187 -23.56 -11.23 29.75
C TYR A 187 -24.17 -10.38 30.88
N ASP A 188 -25.49 -10.47 30.99
CA ASP A 188 -26.20 -10.21 32.25
C ASP A 188 -26.72 -11.58 32.72
N VAL A 189 -26.65 -11.86 34.03
CA VAL A 189 -26.80 -13.18 34.68
C VAL A 189 -25.49 -13.98 34.80
N LEU A 190 -24.66 -13.65 35.80
CA LEU A 190 -23.95 -14.63 36.66
C LEU A 190 -23.31 -13.99 37.91
N MET A 191 -23.83 -12.85 38.37
CA MET A 191 -23.55 -12.31 39.70
C MET A 191 -24.67 -12.72 40.65
N ARG A 192 -24.53 -13.88 41.31
CA ARG A 192 -25.13 -14.15 42.62
C ARG A 192 -24.68 -15.50 43.19
N GLU A 193 -24.26 -15.42 44.45
CA GLU A 193 -23.90 -16.50 45.39
C GLU A 193 -22.42 -16.91 45.39
N ALA A 194 -21.62 -16.10 46.09
CA ALA A 194 -20.26 -16.45 46.49
C ALA A 194 -20.08 -16.12 47.99
N ASP A 195 -19.97 -17.17 48.79
CA ASP A 195 -20.11 -17.25 50.26
C ASP A 195 -19.03 -16.48 51.06
N GLU A 196 -19.42 -15.82 52.16
CA GLU A 196 -18.58 -14.92 52.99
C GLU A 196 -17.46 -15.65 53.77
N SER A 197 -17.55 -16.97 54.00
CA SER A 197 -16.54 -17.70 54.79
C SER A 197 -15.23 -17.99 54.04
N THR A 198 -15.27 -18.01 52.71
CA THR A 198 -14.13 -18.30 51.82
C THR A 198 -13.18 -17.10 51.65
N ALA A 199 -13.70 -15.87 51.70
CA ALA A 199 -12.91 -14.64 51.57
C ALA A 199 -11.91 -14.44 52.73
N HIS A 200 -12.25 -14.91 53.94
CA HIS A 200 -11.40 -14.78 55.12
C HIS A 200 -10.17 -15.72 55.11
N GLY A 201 -10.25 -16.84 54.39
CA GLY A 201 -9.13 -17.78 54.23
C GLY A 201 -8.03 -17.26 53.31
N VAL A 202 -8.40 -16.60 52.21
CA VAL A 202 -7.49 -16.01 51.22
C VAL A 202 -6.69 -14.86 51.83
N GLU A 203 -7.36 -13.95 52.55
CA GLU A 203 -6.71 -12.81 53.20
C GLU A 203 -5.66 -13.26 54.24
N THR A 204 -5.93 -14.36 54.95
CA THR A 204 -5.01 -14.93 55.95
C THR A 204 -3.74 -15.48 55.30
N ILE A 205 -3.87 -16.20 54.17
CA ILE A 205 -2.74 -16.80 53.44
C ILE A 205 -1.87 -15.72 52.78
N VAL A 206 -2.47 -14.69 52.18
CA VAL A 206 -1.74 -13.54 51.59
C VAL A 206 -0.93 -12.80 52.65
N LYS A 207 -1.53 -12.56 53.82
CA LYS A 207 -0.85 -11.88 54.93
C LYS A 207 0.33 -12.68 55.47
N GLN A 208 0.17 -13.99 55.64
CA GLN A 208 1.23 -14.90 56.10
C GLN A 208 2.37 -15.00 55.08
N PHE A 209 2.05 -15.05 53.78
CA PHE A 209 3.03 -15.06 52.71
C PHE A 209 3.87 -13.77 52.67
N SER A 210 3.20 -12.62 52.74
CA SER A 210 3.82 -11.29 52.74
C SER A 210 4.80 -11.09 53.90
N GLU A 211 4.39 -11.43 55.13
CA GLU A 211 5.22 -11.30 56.33
C GLU A 211 6.43 -12.24 56.28
N THR A 212 6.24 -13.49 55.84
CA THR A 212 7.34 -14.46 55.68
C THR A 212 8.39 -13.96 54.68
N CYS A 213 7.98 -13.39 53.54
CA CYS A 213 8.91 -12.85 52.54
C CYS A 213 9.70 -11.66 53.07
N LYS A 214 9.05 -10.76 53.81
CA LYS A 214 9.70 -9.61 54.45
C LYS A 214 10.80 -10.05 55.41
N GLN A 215 10.50 -11.04 56.26
CA GLN A 215 11.46 -11.59 57.22
C GLN A 215 12.62 -12.30 56.53
N ALA A 216 12.36 -13.13 55.51
CA ALA A 216 13.40 -13.82 54.75
C ALA A 216 14.36 -12.84 54.04
N ASN A 217 13.85 -11.72 53.53
CA ASN A 217 14.65 -10.66 52.91
C ASN A 217 15.57 -9.96 53.91
N ILE A 218 15.09 -9.66 55.12
CA ILE A 218 15.92 -9.08 56.20
C ILE A 218 17.06 -10.05 56.56
N LEU A 219 16.77 -11.34 56.60
CA LEU A 219 17.75 -12.40 56.87
C LEU A 219 18.71 -12.69 55.70
N GLN A 220 18.48 -12.08 54.54
CA GLN A 220 19.18 -12.34 53.27
C GLN A 220 19.12 -13.81 52.81
N LEU A 221 18.10 -14.56 53.24
CA LEU A 221 17.92 -15.98 52.87
C LEU A 221 17.23 -16.16 51.51
N THR A 222 16.97 -15.03 50.83
CA THR A 222 16.32 -14.87 49.53
C THR A 222 17.12 -13.87 48.68
N PRO A 223 17.15 -14.02 47.34
CA PRO A 223 17.86 -13.08 46.46
C PRO A 223 17.32 -11.64 46.57
N ASN A 224 18.18 -10.65 46.33
CA ASN A 224 17.87 -9.22 46.46
C ASN A 224 16.84 -8.74 45.41
N TRP A 225 15.56 -8.71 45.81
CA TRP A 225 14.43 -8.33 44.96
C TRP A 225 14.53 -6.92 44.38
N VAL A 226 15.19 -5.96 45.06
CA VAL A 226 15.36 -4.60 44.53
C VAL A 226 16.21 -4.59 43.26
N SER A 227 17.21 -5.48 43.17
CA SER A 227 18.07 -5.61 41.98
C SER A 227 17.35 -6.31 40.83
N LEU A 228 16.50 -7.30 41.13
CA LEU A 228 15.66 -8.00 40.16
C LEU A 228 14.53 -7.10 39.62
N ILE A 229 13.88 -6.31 40.47
CA ILE A 229 12.85 -5.34 40.10
C ILE A 229 13.43 -4.21 39.25
N HIS A 230 14.64 -3.71 39.56
CA HIS A 230 15.31 -2.70 38.75
C HIS A 230 15.65 -3.20 37.34
N ILE A 231 16.02 -4.47 37.21
CA ILE A 231 16.28 -5.12 35.91
C ILE A 231 14.96 -5.28 35.15
N ILE A 232 13.93 -5.89 35.76
CA ILE A 232 12.62 -6.12 35.13
C ILE A 232 11.91 -4.81 34.77
N ALA A 233 12.04 -3.76 35.59
CA ALA A 233 11.50 -2.45 35.31
C ALA A 233 12.23 -1.76 34.15
N ASN A 234 13.56 -1.67 34.15
CA ASN A 234 14.32 -1.08 33.04
C ASN A 234 14.08 -1.81 31.73
N GLU A 235 13.93 -3.12 31.82
CA GLU A 235 13.46 -3.84 30.69
C GLU A 235 12.00 -3.39 30.40
N ARG A 236 11.05 -3.35 31.34
CA ARG A 236 9.67 -2.87 31.11
C ARG A 236 9.54 -1.48 30.43
N TYR A 237 10.36 -0.52 30.83
CA TYR A 237 10.37 0.81 30.23
C TYR A 237 10.91 0.88 28.80
N SER A 238 11.57 -0.19 28.35
CA SER A 238 12.12 -0.31 27.01
C SER A 238 11.09 -0.66 25.94
N VAL A 239 9.80 -0.72 26.28
CA VAL A 239 8.70 -1.14 25.38
C VAL A 239 7.74 0.00 25.07
N VAL A 240 8.28 1.20 24.85
CA VAL A 240 7.96 1.81 23.56
C VAL A 240 9.04 1.25 22.64
N SER A 241 8.72 0.12 22.04
CA SER A 241 9.60 -0.57 21.11
C SER A 241 9.79 0.30 19.85
N GLU A 242 10.85 0.05 19.09
CA GLU A 242 10.91 0.56 17.70
C GLU A 242 9.66 0.20 16.90
N ASP A 243 8.93 -0.86 17.29
CA ASP A 243 7.74 -1.33 16.61
C ASP A 243 6.50 -0.47 16.91
N ASP A 244 6.41 0.19 18.07
CA ASP A 244 5.35 1.16 18.38
C ASP A 244 5.55 2.46 17.61
N VAL A 245 6.81 2.88 17.45
CA VAL A 245 7.21 3.98 16.57
C VAL A 245 6.99 3.64 15.09
N LYS A 246 7.05 2.36 14.69
CA LYS A 246 6.67 1.90 13.34
C LYS A 246 5.15 1.80 13.13
N GLN A 247 4.38 1.54 14.19
CA GLN A 247 2.90 1.47 14.18
C GLN A 247 2.22 2.84 14.35
N ILE A 248 2.98 3.90 14.64
CA ILE A 248 2.45 5.27 14.82
C ILE A 248 1.58 5.75 13.65
N PHE A 249 1.89 5.29 12.44
CA PHE A 249 1.09 5.58 11.25
C PHE A 249 -0.33 4.97 11.34
N ASP A 250 -0.44 3.73 11.82
CA ASP A 250 -1.72 3.02 11.97
C ASP A 250 -2.54 3.62 13.12
N LEU A 251 -1.89 3.96 14.23
CA LEU A 251 -2.53 4.65 15.35
C LEU A 251 -3.12 6.00 14.93
N ILE A 252 -2.39 6.78 14.14
CA ILE A 252 -2.92 8.05 13.61
C ILE A 252 -4.08 7.78 12.66
N ARG A 253 -4.00 6.74 11.81
CA ARG A 253 -5.07 6.40 10.84
C ARG A 253 -6.39 6.05 11.53
N GLU A 254 -6.34 5.43 12.71
CA GLU A 254 -7.52 4.98 13.48
C GLU A 254 -8.13 6.07 14.38
N PHE A 255 -7.61 7.30 14.34
CA PHE A 255 -8.21 8.42 15.07
C PHE A 255 -9.63 8.71 14.55
N PRO A 256 -10.64 8.95 15.41
CA PRO A 256 -10.57 9.26 16.84
C PRO A 256 -10.62 8.06 17.80
N ILE A 257 -10.75 6.82 17.30
CA ILE A 257 -10.87 5.62 18.13
C ILE A 257 -9.58 5.38 18.94
N SER A 258 -8.43 5.67 18.32
CA SER A 258 -7.10 5.53 18.93
C SER A 258 -6.74 6.64 19.93
N LYS A 259 -7.61 7.63 20.17
CA LYS A 259 -7.31 8.80 21.02
C LYS A 259 -6.74 8.45 22.41
N PRO A 260 -7.26 7.46 23.17
CA PRO A 260 -6.69 7.09 24.46
C PRO A 260 -5.21 6.67 24.36
N VAL A 261 -4.86 5.91 23.33
CA VAL A 261 -3.47 5.47 23.07
C VAL A 261 -2.57 6.64 22.67
N ILE A 262 -3.10 7.58 21.88
CA ILE A 262 -2.40 8.83 21.53
C ILE A 262 -2.13 9.67 22.79
N GLU A 263 -3.08 9.76 23.72
CA GLU A 263 -2.92 10.47 25.00
C GLU A 263 -1.90 9.80 25.94
N ASP A 264 -1.86 8.46 25.98
CA ASP A 264 -0.85 7.73 26.75
C ASP A 264 0.56 7.87 26.15
N LEU A 265 0.68 7.82 24.82
CA LEU A 265 1.95 8.04 24.12
C LEU A 265 2.55 9.42 24.40
N LYS A 266 1.71 10.46 24.58
CA LYS A 266 2.17 11.81 24.94
C LYS A 266 3.10 11.79 26.15
N ILE A 267 2.70 11.05 27.19
CA ILE A 267 3.41 10.96 28.46
C ILE A 267 4.79 10.31 28.24
N ALA A 268 4.86 9.26 27.42
CA ALA A 268 6.11 8.59 27.06
C ALA A 268 7.04 9.48 26.21
N ILE A 269 6.48 10.26 25.29
CA ILE A 269 7.22 11.20 24.43
C ILE A 269 7.87 12.30 25.27
N GLU A 270 7.10 12.90 26.20
CA GLU A 270 7.56 13.97 27.07
C GLU A 270 8.68 13.52 28.03
N LYS A 271 8.59 12.29 28.59
CA LYS A 271 9.60 11.79 29.54
C LYS A 271 10.90 11.31 28.89
N ARG A 272 10.87 10.92 27.61
CA ARG A 272 12.02 10.35 26.89
C ARG A 272 12.58 11.25 25.78
N ASP A 273 11.97 12.41 25.54
CA ASP A 273 12.37 13.36 24.48
C ASP A 273 12.34 12.73 23.07
N LEU A 274 11.31 11.94 22.77
CA LEU A 274 11.19 11.15 21.52
C LEU A 274 10.57 11.93 20.34
N PHE A 275 10.43 13.24 20.47
CA PHE A 275 9.78 14.10 19.49
C PHE A 275 10.43 13.99 18.10
N ASP A 276 11.78 13.95 18.04
CA ASP A 276 12.53 13.80 16.79
C ASP A 276 12.42 12.40 16.18
N ASP A 277 12.41 11.36 17.02
CA ASP A 277 12.31 9.96 16.58
C ASP A 277 10.94 9.68 15.96
N ILE A 278 9.87 10.16 16.60
CA ILE A 278 8.50 10.08 16.09
C ILE A 278 8.36 10.84 14.77
N ARG A 279 8.91 12.06 14.71
CA ARG A 279 8.91 12.85 13.48
C ARG A 279 9.53 12.06 12.33
N ASN A 280 10.74 11.52 12.54
CA ASN A 280 11.50 10.82 11.51
C ASN A 280 10.82 9.51 11.09
N ALA A 281 10.26 8.76 12.04
CA ALA A 281 9.54 7.52 11.78
C ALA A 281 8.24 7.76 11.01
N LEU A 282 7.45 8.76 11.41
CA LEU A 282 6.21 9.12 10.73
C LEU A 282 6.49 9.65 9.32
N ILE A 283 7.52 10.48 9.13
CA ILE A 283 7.97 10.90 7.79
C ILE A 283 8.30 9.68 6.92
N LYS A 284 9.07 8.72 7.45
CA LYS A 284 9.43 7.50 6.73
C LYS A 284 8.20 6.64 6.42
N ALA A 285 7.26 6.52 7.35
CA ALA A 285 6.03 5.75 7.15
C ALA A 285 5.12 6.39 6.10
N LEU A 286 4.95 7.72 6.16
CA LEU A 286 4.22 8.49 5.15
C LEU A 286 4.84 8.27 3.76
N GLN A 287 6.16 8.40 3.62
CA GLN A 287 6.87 8.18 2.34
C GLN A 287 6.74 6.76 1.78
N THR A 288 6.68 5.75 2.65
CA THR A 288 6.69 4.34 2.22
C THR A 288 5.30 3.75 2.01
N ARG A 289 4.30 4.20 2.79
CA ARG A 289 2.98 3.56 2.88
C ARG A 289 1.83 4.39 2.30
N LEU A 290 2.01 5.71 2.15
CA LEU A 290 0.93 6.63 1.76
C LEU A 290 1.31 7.53 0.60
N LEU A 291 2.49 8.13 0.62
CA LEU A 291 2.98 9.07 -0.39
C LEU A 291 3.57 8.32 -1.59
N HIS A 292 2.76 7.45 -2.19
CA HIS A 292 3.04 6.72 -3.43
C HIS A 292 1.86 6.83 -4.40
N LEU A 293 2.07 6.57 -5.69
CA LEU A 293 1.03 6.74 -6.73
C LEU A 293 -0.21 5.86 -6.56
N GLY A 294 -0.10 4.73 -5.86
CA GLY A 294 -1.23 3.84 -5.60
C GLY A 294 -2.22 4.34 -4.54
N ALA A 295 -1.91 5.43 -3.83
CA ALA A 295 -2.79 5.96 -2.78
C ALA A 295 -3.71 7.03 -3.36
N SER A 296 -5.01 6.93 -3.05
CA SER A 296 -5.98 7.93 -3.51
C SER A 296 -5.71 9.29 -2.86
N THR A 297 -6.06 10.38 -3.54
CA THR A 297 -5.89 11.73 -2.96
C THR A 297 -6.72 11.88 -1.68
N THR A 298 -7.88 11.25 -1.62
CA THR A 298 -8.74 11.21 -0.43
C THR A 298 -8.06 10.56 0.76
N ASP A 299 -7.41 9.41 0.59
CA ASP A 299 -6.72 8.72 1.70
C ASP A 299 -5.55 9.57 2.25
N ILE A 300 -4.86 10.29 1.37
CA ILE A 300 -3.78 11.21 1.78
C ILE A 300 -4.33 12.35 2.62
N LEU A 301 -5.44 12.96 2.19
CA LEU A 301 -6.08 14.06 2.91
C LEU A 301 -6.68 13.60 4.24
N ASP A 302 -7.24 12.39 4.29
CA ASP A 302 -7.75 11.77 5.52
C ASP A 302 -6.63 11.55 6.55
N GLN A 303 -5.53 10.93 6.12
CA GLN A 303 -4.39 10.75 7.00
C GLN A 303 -3.79 12.10 7.43
N TYR A 304 -3.80 13.10 6.54
CA TYR A 304 -3.33 14.46 6.86
C TYR A 304 -4.15 15.12 7.98
N ILE A 305 -5.48 15.01 7.91
CA ILE A 305 -6.39 15.50 8.96
C ILE A 305 -6.08 14.79 10.28
N CYS A 306 -5.97 13.46 10.28
CA CYS A 306 -5.64 12.69 11.47
C CYS A 306 -4.26 13.06 12.04
N CYS A 307 -3.25 13.31 11.19
CA CYS A 307 -1.93 13.78 11.63
C CYS A 307 -2.05 15.12 12.37
N ILE A 308 -2.81 16.08 11.84
CA ILE A 308 -3.03 17.39 12.48
C ILE A 308 -3.66 17.20 13.87
N HIS A 309 -4.69 16.35 14.00
CA HIS A 309 -5.36 16.14 15.28
C HIS A 309 -4.47 15.42 16.30
N CYS A 310 -3.80 14.33 15.92
CA CYS A 310 -2.95 13.55 16.82
C CYS A 310 -1.69 14.32 17.25
N ILE A 311 -1.00 14.97 16.32
CA ILE A 311 0.26 15.67 16.64
C ILE A 311 0.01 16.88 17.53
N LYS A 312 -1.14 17.57 17.40
CA LYS A 312 -1.50 18.66 18.32
C LYS A 312 -1.68 18.20 19.76
N ILE A 313 -2.03 16.93 20.00
CA ILE A 313 -2.13 16.35 21.35
C ILE A 313 -0.72 16.19 21.94
N TRP A 314 0.24 15.71 21.14
CA TRP A 314 1.63 15.48 21.53
C TRP A 314 2.47 16.74 21.64
N ASP A 315 2.41 17.58 20.61
CA ASP A 315 3.19 18.80 20.47
C ASP A 315 2.28 20.01 20.18
N PRO A 316 1.76 20.67 21.24
CA PRO A 316 1.00 21.91 21.10
C PRO A 316 1.79 23.07 20.47
N THR A 317 3.14 22.97 20.38
CA THR A 317 3.98 23.98 19.74
C THR A 317 3.98 23.87 18.20
N CYS A 318 3.51 22.73 17.68
CA CYS A 318 3.48 22.39 16.24
C CYS A 318 4.87 22.32 15.58
N ASP A 319 5.97 22.25 16.34
CA ASP A 319 7.34 22.17 15.79
C ASP A 319 7.56 20.86 15.02
N ILE A 320 6.93 19.77 15.45
CA ILE A 320 6.99 18.46 14.77
C ILE A 320 6.04 18.38 13.57
N LEU A 321 4.92 19.10 13.66
CA LEU A 321 3.89 19.09 12.63
C LEU A 321 4.38 19.78 11.34
N VAL A 322 5.20 20.84 11.46
CA VAL A 322 5.67 21.64 10.32
C VAL A 322 6.41 20.80 9.26
N PRO A 323 7.42 19.98 9.59
CA PRO A 323 8.09 19.13 8.60
C PRO A 323 7.18 18.09 7.94
N ILE A 324 6.16 17.60 8.65
CA ILE A 324 5.19 16.62 8.14
C ILE A 324 4.22 17.30 7.15
N ILE A 325 3.75 18.50 7.49
CA ILE A 325 2.95 19.32 6.58
C ILE A 325 3.74 19.59 5.31
N GLN A 326 4.97 20.09 5.44
CA GLN A 326 5.83 20.39 4.29
C GLN A 326 6.09 19.16 3.41
N LEU A 327 6.23 17.97 4.01
CA LEU A 327 6.38 16.73 3.26
C LEU A 327 5.13 16.38 2.43
N ILE A 328 3.94 16.52 3.03
CA ILE A 328 2.67 16.21 2.37
C ILE A 328 2.33 17.28 1.32
N GLU A 329 2.59 18.56 1.62
CA GLU A 329 2.50 19.68 0.69
C GLU A 329 3.44 19.48 -0.50
N ASP A 330 4.72 19.23 -0.27
CA ASP A 330 5.68 18.93 -1.34
C ASP A 330 5.27 17.67 -2.12
N TYR A 331 4.69 16.67 -1.46
CA TYR A 331 4.19 15.51 -2.19
C TYR A 331 2.99 15.87 -3.07
N ILE A 332 1.96 16.55 -2.56
CA ILE A 332 0.76 16.89 -3.34
C ILE A 332 1.09 17.92 -4.44
N GLN A 333 1.91 18.92 -4.14
CA GLN A 333 2.22 20.06 -5.01
C GLN A 333 3.41 19.82 -5.94
N ASN A 334 4.38 19.00 -5.54
CA ASN A 334 5.59 18.78 -6.32
C ASN A 334 5.75 17.32 -6.70
N LYS A 335 5.70 16.32 -5.83
CA LYS A 335 6.08 14.93 -6.23
C LYS A 335 4.98 14.13 -6.91
N ARG A 336 3.74 14.14 -6.42
CA ARG A 336 2.56 13.61 -7.12
C ARG A 336 2.35 14.37 -8.42
N MET A 337 2.65 15.67 -8.41
CA MET A 337 2.71 16.51 -9.61
C MET A 337 3.85 16.09 -10.55
N PHE A 338 5.11 15.95 -10.14
CA PHE A 338 6.29 15.62 -10.97
C PHE A 338 6.34 14.16 -11.43
N ILE A 339 5.74 13.22 -10.69
CA ILE A 339 5.62 11.82 -11.08
C ILE A 339 4.46 11.65 -12.09
N THR A 340 3.46 12.53 -12.07
CA THR A 340 2.53 12.70 -13.21
C THR A 340 3.12 13.60 -14.33
N ASP A 341 4.07 14.49 -14.02
CA ASP A 341 4.83 15.39 -14.92
C ASP A 341 6.08 14.72 -15.56
N GLY A 342 6.19 13.39 -15.47
CA GLY A 342 6.96 12.61 -16.46
C GLY A 342 6.47 12.82 -17.91
N ILE A 343 5.34 13.51 -18.05
CA ILE A 343 4.84 14.20 -19.24
C ILE A 343 5.35 15.64 -19.18
N LYS A 344 6.38 15.96 -19.98
CA LYS A 344 7.03 17.27 -20.17
C LYS A 344 6.22 18.50 -19.74
N ARG A 345 6.88 19.44 -19.03
CA ARG A 345 6.70 20.92 -19.05
C ARG A 345 5.63 21.42 -20.03
N ASN A 346 4.38 21.17 -19.72
CA ASN A 346 3.20 21.74 -20.34
C ASN A 346 2.25 21.97 -19.16
N ASN A 347 1.84 23.21 -18.95
CA ASN A 347 1.05 23.69 -17.81
C ASN A 347 -0.31 22.97 -17.59
N SER A 348 -0.63 21.90 -18.32
CA SER A 348 -1.92 21.21 -18.32
C SER A 348 -1.98 19.98 -17.38
N ALA A 349 -0.88 19.22 -17.22
CA ALA A 349 -0.85 18.05 -16.32
C ALA A 349 -0.71 18.44 -14.84
N THR A 350 0.09 19.48 -14.56
CA THR A 350 0.18 20.19 -13.27
C THR A 350 -1.20 20.72 -12.80
N LYS A 351 -2.07 21.13 -13.73
CA LYS A 351 -3.46 21.51 -13.43
C LYS A 351 -4.34 20.33 -13.03
N HIS A 352 -4.11 19.12 -13.55
CA HIS A 352 -4.99 17.98 -13.30
C HIS A 352 -4.90 17.44 -11.86
N VAL A 353 -3.68 17.22 -11.34
CA VAL A 353 -3.47 16.77 -9.95
C VAL A 353 -3.93 17.83 -8.96
N ARG A 354 -3.65 19.11 -9.23
CA ARG A 354 -4.13 20.23 -8.41
C ARG A 354 -5.66 20.29 -8.40
N ARG A 355 -6.32 20.12 -9.56
CA ARG A 355 -7.79 20.04 -9.66
C ARG A 355 -8.36 18.86 -8.88
N GLU A 356 -7.72 17.70 -8.90
CA GLU A 356 -8.13 16.52 -8.12
C GLU A 356 -8.05 16.78 -6.61
N ALA A 357 -6.94 17.36 -6.14
CA ALA A 357 -6.77 17.73 -4.73
C ALA A 357 -7.80 18.77 -4.28
N ILE A 358 -8.02 19.83 -5.06
CA ILE A 358 -9.06 20.83 -4.78
C ILE A 358 -10.44 20.19 -4.77
N ARG A 359 -10.72 19.28 -5.71
CA ARG A 359 -12.00 18.56 -5.77
C ARG A 359 -12.23 17.74 -4.51
N ALA A 360 -11.22 17.01 -4.05
CA ALA A 360 -11.27 16.22 -2.83
C ALA A 360 -11.46 17.09 -1.58
N VAL A 361 -10.70 18.18 -1.44
CA VAL A 361 -10.84 19.14 -0.33
C VAL A 361 -12.26 19.71 -0.28
N VAL A 362 -12.77 20.25 -1.39
CA VAL A 362 -14.10 20.86 -1.43
C VAL A 362 -15.22 19.86 -1.14
N ASN A 363 -15.04 18.58 -1.48
CA ASN A 363 -16.00 17.54 -1.09
C ASN A 363 -15.94 17.27 0.43
N LYS A 364 -14.74 17.28 1.00
CA LYS A 364 -14.49 17.12 2.44
C LYS A 364 -15.05 18.27 3.29
N VAL A 365 -15.08 19.50 2.76
CA VAL A 365 -15.58 20.69 3.46
C VAL A 365 -17.01 20.49 4.01
N ARG A 366 -17.84 19.70 3.31
CA ARG A 366 -19.20 19.37 3.78
C ARG A 366 -19.21 18.52 5.06
N GLU A 367 -18.23 17.63 5.21
CA GLU A 367 -18.06 16.75 6.37
C GLU A 367 -17.45 17.49 7.58
N LEU A 368 -16.86 18.68 7.34
CA LEU A 368 -16.08 19.45 8.32
C LEU A 368 -16.81 20.68 8.88
N LEU A 369 -18.13 20.75 8.75
CA LEU A 369 -18.98 21.82 9.32
C LEU A 369 -18.87 21.89 10.87
N PRO A 370 -19.00 23.08 11.48
CA PRO A 370 -18.03 23.57 12.46
C PRO A 370 -18.10 22.89 13.83
N ASN A 371 -16.92 22.47 14.32
CA ASN A 371 -16.60 22.36 15.74
C ASN A 371 -16.33 23.77 16.32
N GLU A 372 -16.34 23.91 17.64
CA GLU A 372 -16.18 25.16 18.41
C GLU A 372 -14.83 25.90 18.23
N ASP A 373 -13.99 25.47 17.28
CA ASP A 373 -12.66 26.01 17.05
C ASP A 373 -12.68 27.36 16.29
N PRO A 374 -11.73 28.27 16.58
CA PRO A 374 -11.65 29.56 15.92
C PRO A 374 -11.28 29.42 14.44
N ILE A 375 -12.11 30.00 13.56
CA ILE A 375 -11.89 30.07 12.12
C ILE A 375 -10.62 30.89 11.81
N TYR A 376 -9.74 30.34 10.98
CA TYR A 376 -8.58 31.03 10.44
C TYR A 376 -8.95 31.75 9.15
N VAL A 377 -8.74 33.07 9.12
CA VAL A 377 -8.94 33.93 7.94
C VAL A 377 -7.57 34.27 7.36
N PHE A 378 -7.32 33.89 6.10
CA PHE A 378 -6.08 34.19 5.39
C PHE A 378 -5.88 35.72 5.25
N GLU A 379 -4.65 36.18 5.50
CA GLU A 379 -4.29 37.59 5.30
C GLU A 379 -4.09 37.91 3.82
N LEU A 380 -4.30 39.16 3.39
CA LEU A 380 -4.09 39.56 1.99
C LEU A 380 -2.69 39.24 1.45
N SER A 381 -1.66 39.24 2.31
CA SER A 381 -0.30 38.85 1.95
C SER A 381 -0.13 37.34 1.72
N GLU A 382 -1.03 36.50 2.23
CA GLU A 382 -1.02 35.04 1.98
C GLU A 382 -1.71 34.68 0.66
N LEU A 383 -2.39 35.65 0.00
CA LEU A 383 -3.06 35.45 -1.28
C LEU A 383 -2.17 35.76 -2.50
N ASP A 384 -1.02 36.41 -2.32
CA ASP A 384 -0.13 36.82 -3.41
C ASP A 384 0.80 35.66 -3.84
N ASP A 385 0.77 35.28 -5.13
CA ASP A 385 1.58 34.20 -5.73
C ASP A 385 3.05 34.61 -5.98
N SER A 386 3.43 35.85 -5.65
CA SER A 386 4.84 36.18 -5.44
C SER A 386 5.31 35.40 -4.22
N ALA A 387 5.80 34.18 -4.48
CA ALA A 387 6.41 33.28 -3.51
C ALA A 387 7.13 34.13 -2.45
N PRO A 388 6.94 33.88 -1.14
CA PRO A 388 7.74 34.58 -0.15
C PRO A 388 9.17 34.36 -0.60
N SER A 389 9.81 35.45 -1.03
CA SER A 389 11.23 35.41 -1.38
C SER A 389 11.92 34.67 -0.23
N GLU A 390 12.97 33.89 -0.50
CA GLU A 390 13.75 33.29 0.60
C GLU A 390 14.10 34.36 1.68
N ASP A 391 14.15 35.64 1.28
CA ASP A 391 14.23 36.83 2.11
C ASP A 391 13.04 37.07 3.08
N GLN A 392 11.80 36.75 2.74
CA GLN A 392 10.60 36.86 3.61
C GLN A 392 10.49 35.73 4.63
N GLU A 393 10.79 34.48 4.27
CA GLU A 393 10.88 33.37 5.24
C GLU A 393 12.10 33.51 6.17
N MET A 394 13.17 34.18 5.72
CA MET A 394 14.30 34.58 6.56
C MET A 394 14.00 35.79 7.46
N MET A 395 13.01 36.63 7.13
CA MET A 395 12.62 37.80 7.93
C MET A 395 11.71 37.44 9.10
N ASP A 396 10.87 36.41 8.98
CA ASP A 396 10.06 35.90 10.09
C ASP A 396 10.90 34.99 11.00
N ASP A 397 11.00 35.35 12.27
CA ASP A 397 11.66 34.50 13.27
C ASP A 397 10.88 33.17 13.48
N LYS A 398 11.58 32.08 13.83
CA LYS A 398 10.97 30.76 14.11
C LYS A 398 9.71 30.86 15.01
N PRO A 399 9.69 31.68 16.08
CA PRO A 399 8.50 31.88 16.91
C PRO A 399 7.27 32.45 16.17
N THR A 400 7.45 33.41 15.26
CA THR A 400 6.34 34.02 14.51
C THR A 400 5.71 33.02 13.54
N ARG A 401 6.54 32.22 12.86
CA ARG A 401 6.09 31.13 11.98
C ARG A 401 5.30 30.07 12.75
N LEU A 402 5.83 29.60 13.88
CA LEU A 402 5.14 28.61 14.72
C LEU A 402 3.79 29.12 15.24
N LYS A 403 3.71 30.40 15.66
CA LYS A 403 2.43 31.00 16.08
C LYS A 403 1.40 31.05 14.95
N ARG A 404 1.81 31.32 13.71
CA ARG A 404 0.91 31.27 12.55
C ARG A 404 0.40 29.85 12.33
N TRP A 405 1.28 28.86 12.31
CA TRP A 405 0.91 27.44 12.16
C TRP A 405 0.04 26.92 13.30
N GLN A 406 0.28 27.33 14.55
CA GLN A 406 -0.57 26.99 15.68
C GLN A 406 -2.01 27.46 15.48
N ARG A 407 -2.22 28.71 15.06
CA ARG A 407 -3.57 29.25 14.78
C ARG A 407 -4.22 28.49 13.62
N LYS A 408 -3.46 28.27 12.55
CA LYS A 408 -3.93 27.62 11.33
C LYS A 408 -4.32 26.15 11.57
N SER A 409 -3.52 25.41 12.35
CA SER A 409 -3.78 24.00 12.70
C SER A 409 -5.02 23.78 13.58
N SER A 410 -5.58 24.84 14.17
CA SER A 410 -6.91 24.78 14.83
C SER A 410 -8.07 24.82 13.86
N ASP A 411 -7.81 25.13 12.59
CA ASP A 411 -8.79 25.14 11.53
C ASP A 411 -8.40 24.11 10.47
N THR A 412 -9.05 22.95 10.53
CA THR A 412 -8.79 21.83 9.60
C THR A 412 -9.05 22.25 8.14
N VAL A 413 -10.03 23.13 7.90
CA VAL A 413 -10.35 23.61 6.55
C VAL A 413 -9.22 24.51 6.03
N ALA A 414 -8.69 25.40 6.86
CA ALA A 414 -7.53 26.23 6.49
C ALA A 414 -6.27 25.39 6.19
N MET A 415 -6.05 24.31 6.94
CA MET A 415 -4.95 23.37 6.69
C MET A 415 -5.11 22.64 5.34
N LEU A 416 -6.32 22.23 4.98
CA LEU A 416 -6.61 21.56 3.71
C LEU A 416 -6.48 22.50 2.51
N ILE A 417 -6.97 23.75 2.62
CA ILE A 417 -6.81 24.77 1.56
C ILE A 417 -5.32 24.99 1.27
N SER A 418 -4.49 25.03 2.30
CA SER A 418 -3.05 25.29 2.17
C SER A 418 -2.28 24.13 1.52
N VAL A 419 -2.76 22.90 1.70
CA VAL A 419 -2.15 21.72 1.10
C VAL A 419 -2.23 21.75 -0.43
N CYS A 420 -3.24 22.42 -0.99
CA CYS A 420 -3.47 22.50 -2.44
C CYS A 420 -2.49 23.42 -3.20
N GLY A 421 -1.60 24.13 -2.49
CA GLY A 421 -0.65 25.07 -3.08
C GLY A 421 -0.97 26.51 -2.72
N PRO A 422 -0.44 27.48 -3.49
CA PRO A 422 -0.71 28.89 -3.24
C PRO A 422 -2.21 29.18 -3.22
N ILE A 423 -2.62 30.07 -2.31
CA ILE A 423 -4.03 30.31 -2.01
C ILE A 423 -4.78 30.85 -3.23
N GLU A 424 -4.14 31.66 -4.07
CA GLU A 424 -4.71 32.12 -5.35
C GLU A 424 -5.06 30.95 -6.29
N ASN A 425 -4.17 29.95 -6.36
CA ASN A 425 -4.37 28.75 -7.18
C ASN A 425 -5.53 27.89 -6.67
N PHE A 426 -5.76 27.86 -5.35
CA PHE A 426 -6.94 27.23 -4.78
C PHE A 426 -8.22 27.95 -5.22
N VAL A 427 -8.24 29.29 -5.15
CA VAL A 427 -9.40 30.10 -5.57
C VAL A 427 -9.71 29.86 -7.06
N LYS A 428 -8.73 29.98 -7.96
CA LYS A 428 -8.89 29.71 -9.40
C LYS A 428 -9.35 28.28 -9.68
N GLY A 429 -8.82 27.29 -8.95
CA GLY A 429 -9.22 25.89 -9.12
C GLY A 429 -10.62 25.59 -8.58
N TYR A 430 -11.05 26.30 -7.52
CA TYR A 430 -12.42 26.19 -7.03
C TYR A 430 -13.43 26.85 -7.98
N GLU A 431 -13.09 27.99 -8.59
CA GLU A 431 -13.89 28.62 -9.65
C GLU A 431 -14.18 27.65 -10.79
N GLU A 432 -13.15 26.95 -11.29
CA GLU A 432 -13.28 25.94 -12.34
C GLU A 432 -14.18 24.76 -11.90
N LYS A 433 -13.98 24.25 -10.67
CA LYS A 433 -14.82 23.17 -10.14
C LYS A 433 -16.28 23.57 -10.02
N LEU A 434 -16.54 24.77 -9.48
CA LEU A 434 -17.89 25.31 -9.31
C LEU A 434 -18.56 25.45 -10.69
N ARG A 435 -17.82 25.92 -11.69
CA ARG A 435 -18.30 26.01 -13.06
C ARG A 435 -18.74 24.65 -13.63
N GLU A 436 -17.89 23.63 -13.54
CA GLU A 436 -18.21 22.26 -13.97
C GLU A 436 -19.46 21.72 -13.24
N ALA A 437 -19.49 21.90 -11.92
CA ALA A 437 -20.60 21.47 -11.09
C ALA A 437 -21.91 22.13 -11.55
N LEU A 438 -21.96 23.46 -11.62
CA LEU A 438 -23.16 24.21 -12.00
C LEU A 438 -23.70 23.87 -13.40
N LEU A 439 -22.83 23.53 -14.36
CA LEU A 439 -23.25 23.11 -15.71
C LEU A 439 -23.79 21.66 -15.74
N SER A 440 -23.37 20.82 -14.80
CA SER A 440 -23.75 19.40 -14.75
C SER A 440 -25.09 19.14 -14.02
N HIS A 441 -25.46 20.01 -13.08
CA HIS A 441 -26.66 19.86 -12.24
C HIS A 441 -27.95 19.87 -13.07
N GLN A 442 -28.91 19.02 -12.70
CA GLN A 442 -30.24 19.03 -13.29
C GLN A 442 -31.11 20.13 -12.66
N GLY A 443 -31.93 20.79 -13.48
CA GLY A 443 -32.99 21.67 -12.98
C GLY A 443 -32.53 22.97 -12.29
N TYR A 444 -31.29 23.41 -12.56
CA TYR A 444 -30.68 24.60 -11.94
C TYR A 444 -30.55 24.50 -10.41
N ASP A 445 -30.29 23.30 -9.88
CA ASP A 445 -30.01 23.12 -8.46
C ASP A 445 -28.63 23.70 -8.10
N THR A 446 -28.59 24.54 -7.07
CA THR A 446 -27.38 25.23 -6.60
C THR A 446 -27.19 25.12 -5.09
N ASP A 447 -28.06 24.40 -4.37
CA ASP A 447 -28.14 24.49 -2.91
C ASP A 447 -26.87 23.93 -2.23
N ASP A 448 -26.37 22.79 -2.71
CA ASP A 448 -25.14 22.16 -2.19
C ASP A 448 -23.89 23.00 -2.51
N GLU A 449 -23.86 23.64 -3.69
CA GLU A 449 -22.74 24.48 -4.11
C GLU A 449 -22.72 25.83 -3.37
N ILE A 450 -23.89 26.42 -3.06
CA ILE A 450 -24.02 27.60 -2.20
C ILE A 450 -23.46 27.28 -0.81
N LEU A 451 -23.81 26.14 -0.23
CA LEU A 451 -23.36 25.77 1.10
C LEU A 451 -21.83 25.61 1.16
N LYS A 452 -21.22 24.94 0.18
CA LYS A 452 -19.76 24.82 0.08
C LYS A 452 -19.08 26.20 -0.06
N LEU A 453 -19.64 27.06 -0.92
CA LEU A 453 -19.14 28.42 -1.15
C LEU A 453 -19.17 29.26 0.14
N GLU A 454 -20.27 29.20 0.90
CA GLU A 454 -20.42 29.97 2.14
C GLU A 454 -19.48 29.49 3.26
N VAL A 455 -19.15 28.19 3.33
CA VAL A 455 -18.13 27.69 4.26
C VAL A 455 -16.74 28.18 3.85
N LEU A 456 -16.38 28.02 2.57
CA LEU A 456 -15.07 28.44 2.07
C LEU A 456 -14.85 29.94 2.26
N LYS A 457 -15.85 30.78 1.98
CA LYS A 457 -15.78 32.25 2.11
C LYS A 457 -15.41 32.72 3.52
N GLN A 458 -15.66 31.93 4.57
CA GLN A 458 -15.29 32.30 5.94
C GLN A 458 -13.78 32.39 6.14
N HIS A 459 -12.99 31.69 5.32
CA HIS A 459 -11.54 31.66 5.44
C HIS A 459 -10.83 32.74 4.61
N PHE A 460 -11.52 33.49 3.75
CA PHE A 460 -10.89 34.47 2.86
C PHE A 460 -11.29 35.91 3.21
N PRO A 461 -10.44 36.90 2.88
CA PRO A 461 -10.84 38.30 2.91
C PRO A 461 -12.09 38.53 2.06
N LYS A 462 -12.89 39.54 2.46
CA LYS A 462 -14.08 39.95 1.70
C LYS A 462 -13.72 40.22 0.25
N ASN A 463 -14.60 39.81 -0.66
CA ASN A 463 -14.50 40.02 -2.12
C ASN A 463 -13.52 39.10 -2.87
N THR A 464 -12.86 38.14 -2.21
CA THR A 464 -11.93 37.21 -2.89
C THR A 464 -12.65 36.30 -3.90
N MET A 465 -13.83 35.77 -3.54
CA MET A 465 -14.57 34.78 -4.35
C MET A 465 -15.75 35.39 -5.13
N ILE A 466 -15.65 36.66 -5.56
CA ILE A 466 -16.75 37.35 -6.28
C ILE A 466 -17.14 36.61 -7.56
N LYS A 467 -16.18 36.02 -8.29
CA LYS A 467 -16.50 35.28 -9.53
C LYS A 467 -17.46 34.12 -9.24
N CYS A 468 -17.22 33.36 -8.17
CA CYS A 468 -18.09 32.28 -7.71
C CYS A 468 -19.49 32.79 -7.33
N ASP A 469 -19.59 33.90 -6.58
CA ASP A 469 -20.87 34.50 -6.20
C ASP A 469 -21.71 34.87 -7.44
N VAL A 470 -21.05 35.41 -8.47
CA VAL A 470 -21.70 35.76 -9.75
C VAL A 470 -22.14 34.52 -10.50
N MET A 471 -21.32 33.46 -10.60
CA MET A 471 -21.70 32.21 -11.28
C MET A 471 -22.97 31.59 -10.69
N VAL A 472 -23.06 31.49 -9.36
CA VAL A 472 -24.25 30.98 -8.68
C VAL A 472 -25.46 31.89 -8.92
N THR A 473 -25.24 33.21 -8.93
CA THR A 473 -26.29 34.19 -9.22
C THR A 473 -26.79 34.05 -10.66
N ASP A 474 -25.91 33.83 -11.63
CA ASP A 474 -26.25 33.66 -13.04
C ASP A 474 -27.15 32.44 -13.26
N ILE A 475 -26.84 31.29 -12.63
CA ILE A 475 -27.68 30.09 -12.72
C ILE A 475 -29.06 30.33 -12.11
N ASN A 476 -29.13 31.00 -10.95
CA ASN A 476 -30.38 31.33 -10.30
C ASN A 476 -31.23 32.33 -11.10
N GLU A 477 -30.61 33.33 -11.72
CA GLU A 477 -31.28 34.27 -12.61
C GLU A 477 -31.70 33.61 -13.92
N SER A 478 -30.88 32.68 -14.45
CA SER A 478 -31.24 31.87 -15.61
C SER A 478 -32.46 31.02 -15.32
N ARG A 479 -32.53 30.36 -14.16
CA ARG A 479 -33.71 29.60 -13.73
C ARG A 479 -34.99 30.44 -13.72
N ARG A 480 -34.89 31.71 -13.32
CA ARG A 480 -36.02 32.65 -13.30
C ARG A 480 -36.42 33.08 -14.71
N LEU A 481 -35.43 33.38 -15.55
CA LEU A 481 -35.60 33.78 -16.94
C LEU A 481 -36.20 32.65 -17.77
N ASP A 482 -35.67 31.45 -17.66
CA ASP A 482 -36.13 30.23 -18.33
C ASP A 482 -37.59 29.95 -18.00
N ARG A 483 -37.94 29.97 -16.71
CA ARG A 483 -39.32 29.85 -16.25
C ARG A 483 -40.23 30.96 -16.78
N HIS A 484 -39.73 32.18 -16.94
CA HIS A 484 -40.49 33.28 -17.53
C HIS A 484 -40.75 33.07 -19.02
N ILE A 485 -39.74 32.61 -19.77
CA ILE A 485 -39.82 32.35 -21.21
C ILE A 485 -40.80 31.19 -21.47
N HIS A 486 -40.68 30.05 -20.77
CA HIS A 486 -41.63 28.94 -20.91
C HIS A 486 -43.08 29.32 -20.56
N ARG A 487 -43.29 30.24 -19.61
CA ARG A 487 -44.63 30.77 -19.30
C ARG A 487 -45.20 31.68 -20.39
N THR A 488 -44.34 32.32 -21.17
CA THR A 488 -44.71 33.36 -22.13
C THR A 488 -44.78 32.82 -23.56
N VAL A 489 -43.89 31.90 -23.90
CA VAL A 489 -43.73 31.30 -25.22
C VAL A 489 -44.00 29.81 -25.11
N GLN A 490 -45.29 29.44 -25.22
CA GLN A 490 -45.75 28.04 -25.14
C GLN A 490 -45.28 27.17 -26.31
N THR A 491 -44.67 27.76 -27.34
CA THR A 491 -44.15 27.06 -28.50
C THR A 491 -42.72 26.52 -28.29
N VAL A 492 -42.02 26.98 -27.24
CA VAL A 492 -40.75 26.37 -26.82
C VAL A 492 -41.09 25.06 -26.09
N PRO A 493 -40.50 23.91 -26.48
CA PRO A 493 -40.75 22.62 -25.82
C PRO A 493 -40.53 22.68 -24.31
N GLU A 494 -41.34 21.97 -23.52
CA GLU A 494 -41.20 21.98 -22.05
C GLU A 494 -39.87 21.39 -21.58
N GLU A 495 -39.26 20.52 -22.39
CA GLU A 495 -38.02 19.82 -22.14
C GLU A 495 -36.77 20.64 -22.54
N PHE A 496 -36.95 21.76 -23.25
CA PHE A 496 -35.86 22.59 -23.76
C PHE A 496 -35.49 23.71 -22.79
N HIS A 497 -34.44 23.52 -22.00
CA HIS A 497 -33.98 24.48 -20.99
C HIS A 497 -32.65 25.14 -21.36
N VAL A 498 -32.49 26.43 -21.04
CA VAL A 498 -31.30 27.20 -21.39
C VAL A 498 -30.65 27.86 -20.18
N ALA A 499 -29.36 27.59 -20.00
CA ALA A 499 -28.51 28.30 -19.05
C ALA A 499 -27.92 29.57 -19.69
N VAL A 500 -28.40 30.74 -19.29
CA VAL A 500 -27.89 32.05 -19.70
C VAL A 500 -26.86 32.55 -18.70
N LEU A 501 -25.61 32.57 -19.11
CA LEU A 501 -24.44 32.79 -18.25
C LEU A 501 -23.70 34.08 -18.62
N SER A 502 -23.05 34.73 -17.65
CA SER A 502 -22.25 35.92 -17.95
C SER A 502 -20.92 35.55 -18.61
N ARG A 503 -20.59 36.19 -19.73
CA ARG A 503 -19.36 35.87 -20.49
C ARG A 503 -18.08 36.06 -19.65
N PHE A 504 -17.95 37.21 -18.99
CA PHE A 504 -16.73 37.59 -18.28
C PHE A 504 -16.38 36.67 -17.11
N TYR A 505 -17.38 36.21 -16.35
CA TYR A 505 -17.15 35.44 -15.13
C TYR A 505 -17.04 33.93 -15.36
N TRP A 506 -17.40 33.43 -16.56
CA TRP A 506 -17.40 31.99 -16.88
C TRP A 506 -16.24 31.54 -17.81
N ARG A 507 -15.38 32.48 -18.23
CA ARG A 507 -14.15 32.22 -19.00
C ARG A 507 -13.19 31.30 -18.27
N LYS A 508 -12.36 30.56 -19.00
CA LYS A 508 -11.30 29.73 -18.39
C LYS A 508 -10.21 30.67 -17.89
N SER A 509 -9.69 30.40 -16.71
CA SER A 509 -8.61 31.19 -16.11
C SER A 509 -7.27 31.15 -16.87
N ASP A 510 -7.15 30.25 -17.85
CA ASP A 510 -5.98 30.18 -18.74
C ASP A 510 -6.02 31.21 -19.87
N ASP A 511 -7.18 31.82 -20.12
CA ASP A 511 -7.39 32.86 -21.14
C ASP A 511 -6.97 34.26 -20.61
N ASP A 512 -6.57 34.37 -19.34
CA ASP A 512 -6.20 35.64 -18.68
C ASP A 512 -4.68 35.95 -18.77
N ASP A 513 -3.83 34.96 -19.12
CA ASP A 513 -2.35 35.07 -19.19
C ASP A 513 -1.78 35.07 -20.63
N GLU A 514 -2.62 34.81 -21.65
CA GLU A 514 -2.28 35.02 -23.07
C GLU A 514 -2.67 36.48 -23.41
N ASP A 515 -1.79 37.18 -24.13
CA ASP A 515 -1.82 38.63 -24.34
C ASP A 515 -3.24 39.17 -24.64
N GLU A 516 -3.57 40.38 -24.14
CA GLU A 516 -4.84 41.10 -24.34
C GLU A 516 -5.25 41.35 -25.82
N ASP A 517 -4.55 40.75 -26.79
CA ASP A 517 -4.74 40.88 -28.24
C ASP A 517 -5.50 39.70 -28.91
N ASP A 518 -5.82 38.60 -28.20
CA ASP A 518 -6.55 37.46 -28.76
C ASP A 518 -8.09 37.57 -28.62
N GLU A 519 -8.68 38.70 -29.07
CA GLU A 519 -10.14 38.79 -29.27
C GLU A 519 -10.66 37.81 -30.34
N ASP A 520 -9.77 37.18 -31.11
CA ASP A 520 -10.06 36.34 -32.29
C ASP A 520 -10.34 34.85 -31.98
N ASP A 521 -9.97 34.32 -30.82
CA ASP A 521 -10.10 32.87 -30.54
C ASP A 521 -11.53 32.44 -30.14
N ASP A 522 -12.26 33.30 -29.42
CA ASP A 522 -13.68 33.07 -29.07
C ASP A 522 -14.60 33.17 -30.31
N GLU A 523 -14.30 34.04 -31.28
CA GLU A 523 -15.02 34.09 -32.55
C GLU A 523 -14.74 32.84 -33.39
N ASN A 524 -13.52 32.31 -33.36
CA ASN A 524 -13.16 31.05 -34.02
C ASN A 524 -13.81 29.81 -33.37
N GLU A 525 -13.99 29.76 -32.05
CA GLU A 525 -14.73 28.68 -31.36
C GLU A 525 -16.23 28.74 -31.65
N ALA A 526 -16.86 29.91 -31.57
CA ALA A 526 -18.28 30.07 -31.88
C ALA A 526 -18.60 29.81 -33.37
N ASN A 527 -17.70 30.21 -34.28
CA ASN A 527 -17.81 29.86 -35.70
C ASN A 527 -17.69 28.35 -35.97
N ASN A 528 -16.93 27.61 -35.13
CA ASN A 528 -16.87 26.16 -35.21
C ASN A 528 -18.14 25.48 -34.66
N ASP A 529 -18.74 26.01 -33.59
CA ASP A 529 -19.95 25.45 -32.96
C ASP A 529 -21.24 25.77 -33.75
N ASP A 530 -21.29 26.93 -34.43
CA ASP A 530 -22.37 27.30 -35.36
C ASP A 530 -22.50 26.33 -36.56
N SER A 531 -21.43 25.59 -36.87
CA SER A 531 -21.40 24.59 -37.95
C SER A 531 -21.98 23.23 -37.56
N ILE A 532 -22.29 23.00 -36.28
CA ILE A 532 -22.83 21.72 -35.81
C ILE A 532 -24.30 21.59 -36.22
N ARG A 533 -24.62 20.46 -36.86
CA ARG A 533 -26.00 20.07 -37.12
C ARG A 533 -26.65 19.64 -35.81
N LEU A 534 -27.72 20.34 -35.40
CA LEU A 534 -28.47 20.05 -34.19
C LEU A 534 -29.64 19.10 -34.48
N TRP A 535 -30.15 18.45 -33.43
CA TRP A 535 -31.34 17.63 -33.51
C TRP A 535 -32.52 18.41 -34.10
N PRO A 536 -33.37 17.80 -34.95
CA PRO A 536 -34.54 18.48 -35.52
C PRO A 536 -35.40 19.16 -34.45
N GLY A 537 -35.80 20.42 -34.70
CA GLY A 537 -36.62 21.22 -33.77
C GLY A 537 -35.83 22.05 -32.75
N PHE A 538 -34.58 21.70 -32.42
CA PHE A 538 -33.78 22.48 -31.45
C PHE A 538 -33.48 23.89 -31.95
N ARG A 539 -33.22 24.05 -33.25
CA ARG A 539 -32.95 25.37 -33.84
C ARG A 539 -34.16 26.31 -33.76
N GLU A 540 -35.36 25.79 -33.97
CA GLU A 540 -36.60 26.58 -33.84
C GLU A 540 -36.84 26.98 -32.38
N ALA A 541 -36.59 26.08 -31.43
CA ALA A 541 -36.67 26.38 -30.01
C ALA A 541 -35.65 27.46 -29.59
N MET A 542 -34.41 27.36 -30.08
CA MET A 542 -33.36 28.37 -29.85
C MET A 542 -33.75 29.74 -30.40
N ASP A 543 -34.25 29.82 -31.64
CA ASP A 543 -34.67 31.09 -32.26
C ASP A 543 -35.82 31.76 -31.49
N GLN A 544 -36.80 30.96 -31.04
CA GLN A 544 -37.92 31.44 -30.23
C GLN A 544 -37.46 31.93 -28.86
N TYR A 545 -36.57 31.18 -28.21
CA TYR A 545 -35.98 31.55 -26.93
C TYR A 545 -35.20 32.88 -27.06
N GLU A 546 -34.38 33.03 -28.10
CA GLU A 546 -33.58 34.23 -28.35
C GLU A 546 -34.46 35.46 -28.64
N SER A 547 -35.54 35.28 -29.40
CA SER A 547 -36.50 36.36 -29.68
C SER A 547 -37.13 36.91 -28.39
N GLU A 548 -37.57 36.02 -27.50
CA GLU A 548 -38.17 36.41 -26.23
C GLU A 548 -37.14 36.95 -25.23
N PHE A 549 -35.92 36.41 -25.24
CA PHE A 549 -34.82 36.96 -24.49
C PHE A 549 -34.53 38.41 -24.88
N LYS A 550 -34.44 38.71 -26.18
CA LYS A 550 -34.24 40.07 -26.70
C LYS A 550 -35.37 41.01 -26.26
N ARG A 551 -36.61 40.52 -26.18
CA ARG A 551 -37.75 41.31 -25.69
C ARG A 551 -37.62 41.64 -24.20
N THR A 552 -37.14 40.68 -23.40
CA THR A 552 -37.00 40.80 -21.94
C THR A 552 -35.74 41.59 -21.53
N ARG A 553 -34.66 41.47 -22.31
CA ARG A 553 -33.34 42.08 -22.08
C ARG A 553 -32.86 42.82 -23.34
N ALA A 554 -33.57 43.90 -23.69
CA ALA A 554 -33.43 44.65 -24.94
C ALA A 554 -32.02 45.18 -25.29
N SER A 555 -31.10 45.26 -24.32
CA SER A 555 -29.71 45.70 -24.53
C SER A 555 -28.68 44.56 -24.61
N ARG A 556 -29.13 43.29 -24.69
CA ARG A 556 -28.26 42.10 -24.69
C ARG A 556 -28.58 41.19 -25.88
N LYS A 557 -27.55 40.48 -26.36
CA LYS A 557 -27.65 39.44 -27.40
C LYS A 557 -27.23 38.10 -26.79
N LEU A 558 -27.84 37.01 -27.22
CA LEU A 558 -27.39 35.65 -26.88
C LEU A 558 -26.36 35.17 -27.90
N GLN A 559 -25.38 34.42 -27.41
CA GLN A 559 -24.45 33.65 -28.20
C GLN A 559 -24.61 32.20 -27.76
N TRP A 560 -24.94 31.32 -28.69
CA TRP A 560 -25.21 29.91 -28.41
C TRP A 560 -23.90 29.11 -28.42
N LEU A 561 -23.80 28.12 -27.53
CA LEU A 561 -22.70 27.15 -27.48
C LEU A 561 -23.26 25.72 -27.45
N PRO A 562 -23.80 25.22 -28.58
CA PRO A 562 -24.51 23.96 -28.62
C PRO A 562 -23.67 22.73 -28.21
N SER A 563 -22.37 22.70 -28.53
CA SER A 563 -21.48 21.58 -28.16
C SER A 563 -21.34 21.36 -26.66
N ARG A 564 -21.63 22.37 -25.83
CA ARG A 564 -21.53 22.32 -24.37
C ARG A 564 -22.87 21.96 -23.69
N GLY A 565 -23.90 21.64 -24.49
CA GLY A 565 -25.20 21.19 -23.99
C GLY A 565 -25.16 19.75 -23.46
N MET A 566 -26.27 19.34 -22.87
CA MET A 566 -26.53 17.94 -22.48
C MET A 566 -27.93 17.57 -22.96
N VAL A 567 -28.08 16.36 -23.47
CA VAL A 567 -29.35 15.82 -23.96
C VAL A 567 -29.61 14.46 -23.33
N THR A 568 -30.88 14.22 -22.98
CA THR A 568 -31.36 12.91 -22.53
C THR A 568 -32.06 12.25 -23.71
N LEU A 569 -31.64 11.04 -24.06
CA LEU A 569 -32.21 10.23 -25.13
C LEU A 569 -32.77 8.94 -24.56
N GLU A 570 -33.88 8.49 -25.12
CA GLU A 570 -34.41 7.14 -24.91
C GLU A 570 -34.17 6.33 -26.18
N LEU A 571 -33.39 5.25 -26.06
CA LEU A 571 -33.14 4.32 -27.16
C LEU A 571 -34.08 3.12 -27.01
N GLU A 572 -34.96 2.93 -28.00
CA GLU A 572 -35.91 1.82 -28.04
C GLU A 572 -35.29 0.63 -28.80
N PHE A 573 -35.05 -0.47 -28.07
CA PHE A 573 -34.59 -1.74 -28.62
C PHE A 573 -35.69 -2.79 -28.49
N ALA A 574 -35.54 -3.92 -29.20
CA ALA A 574 -36.45 -5.06 -29.05
C ALA A 574 -36.48 -5.64 -27.61
N SER A 575 -35.42 -5.40 -26.83
CA SER A 575 -35.28 -5.80 -25.41
C SER A 575 -35.91 -4.83 -24.41
N GLY A 576 -36.24 -3.61 -24.82
CA GLY A 576 -36.75 -2.56 -23.93
C GLY A 576 -36.21 -1.18 -24.30
N ILE A 577 -36.57 -0.19 -23.48
CA ILE A 577 -36.14 1.20 -23.61
C ILE A 577 -35.02 1.46 -22.59
N GLU A 578 -33.92 2.05 -23.04
CA GLU A 578 -32.82 2.49 -22.19
C GLU A 578 -32.59 4.00 -22.32
N GLU A 579 -32.42 4.69 -21.19
CA GLU A 579 -32.21 6.14 -21.14
C GLU A 579 -30.71 6.47 -21.00
N PHE A 580 -30.22 7.37 -21.86
CA PHE A 580 -28.84 7.85 -21.85
C PHE A 580 -28.80 9.37 -21.76
N ARG A 581 -27.89 9.89 -20.94
CA ARG A 581 -27.59 11.33 -20.87
C ARG A 581 -26.23 11.59 -21.51
N VAL A 582 -26.21 12.26 -22.65
CA VAL A 582 -25.02 12.44 -23.49
C VAL A 582 -24.88 13.88 -23.97
N ASP A 583 -23.73 14.21 -24.55
CA ASP A 583 -23.56 15.47 -25.26
C ASP A 583 -24.30 15.46 -26.62
N PRO A 584 -24.64 16.63 -27.18
CA PRO A 584 -25.39 16.73 -28.45
C PRO A 584 -24.71 16.06 -29.66
N ILE A 585 -23.37 15.95 -29.68
CA ILE A 585 -22.66 15.28 -30.77
C ILE A 585 -22.90 13.77 -30.68
N SER A 586 -22.77 13.20 -29.48
CA SER A 586 -23.02 11.76 -29.27
C SER A 586 -24.45 11.34 -29.61
N ALA A 587 -25.42 12.22 -29.32
CA ALA A 587 -26.81 12.03 -29.72
C ALA A 587 -26.98 12.03 -31.25
N MET A 588 -26.30 12.94 -31.96
CA MET A 588 -26.36 13.02 -33.41
C MET A 588 -25.68 11.82 -34.09
N VAL A 589 -24.60 11.29 -33.51
CA VAL A 589 -23.91 10.11 -34.04
C VAL A 589 -24.82 8.89 -33.95
N ILE A 590 -25.47 8.64 -32.80
CA ILE A 590 -26.31 7.45 -32.64
C ILE A 590 -27.58 7.49 -33.49
N SER A 591 -28.15 8.68 -33.77
CA SER A 591 -29.33 8.80 -34.62
C SER A 591 -29.09 8.42 -36.08
N THR A 592 -27.83 8.42 -36.54
CA THR A 592 -27.50 7.91 -37.88
C THR A 592 -27.86 6.44 -38.05
N PHE A 593 -28.06 5.69 -36.95
CA PHE A 593 -28.44 4.28 -36.97
C PHE A 593 -29.97 4.06 -36.88
N GLU A 594 -30.77 5.12 -36.71
CA GLU A 594 -32.24 5.02 -36.55
C GLU A 594 -32.97 4.55 -37.82
N GLN A 595 -32.51 4.96 -39.00
CA GLN A 595 -33.20 4.72 -40.29
C GLN A 595 -32.37 3.93 -41.32
N ALA A 596 -31.27 3.30 -40.91
CA ALA A 596 -30.35 2.67 -41.85
C ALA A 596 -30.87 1.30 -42.35
N GLU A 597 -30.97 1.11 -43.67
CA GLU A 597 -31.18 -0.21 -44.29
C GLU A 597 -29.96 -1.15 -44.09
N GLU A 598 -28.78 -0.57 -43.83
CA GLU A 598 -27.54 -1.27 -43.53
C GLU A 598 -27.20 -1.16 -42.02
N SER A 599 -26.96 -2.30 -41.37
CA SER A 599 -26.67 -2.39 -39.93
C SER A 599 -25.22 -2.03 -39.57
N ALA A 600 -24.39 -1.62 -40.53
CA ALA A 600 -22.98 -1.30 -40.33
C ALA A 600 -22.59 -0.04 -41.11
N LYS A 601 -21.91 0.90 -40.45
CA LYS A 601 -21.47 2.18 -41.02
C LYS A 601 -20.04 2.50 -40.58
N SER A 602 -19.22 2.97 -41.51
CA SER A 602 -17.85 3.42 -41.20
C SER A 602 -17.82 4.82 -40.58
N SER A 603 -16.77 5.12 -39.80
CA SER A 603 -16.52 6.45 -39.21
C SER A 603 -16.63 7.58 -40.21
N LYS A 604 -16.11 7.35 -41.42
CA LYS A 604 -16.11 8.32 -42.52
C LYS A 604 -17.52 8.59 -43.06
N GLN A 605 -18.35 7.56 -43.21
CA GLN A 605 -19.74 7.73 -43.63
C GLN A 605 -20.53 8.54 -42.60
N ILE A 606 -20.34 8.25 -41.30
CA ILE A 606 -21.02 8.96 -40.21
C ILE A 606 -20.56 10.43 -40.15
N SER A 607 -19.27 10.70 -40.33
CA SER A 607 -18.73 12.08 -40.40
C SER A 607 -19.31 12.86 -41.58
N GLU A 608 -19.48 12.23 -42.75
CA GLU A 608 -20.09 12.84 -43.92
C GLU A 608 -21.61 13.10 -43.73
N GLU A 609 -22.34 12.20 -43.07
CA GLU A 609 -23.79 12.33 -42.79
C GLU A 609 -24.11 13.40 -41.73
N THR A 610 -23.28 13.49 -40.69
CA THR A 610 -23.50 14.38 -39.54
C THR A 610 -22.80 15.73 -39.68
N HIS A 611 -21.84 15.85 -40.59
CA HIS A 611 -20.89 16.97 -40.72
C HIS A 611 -20.04 17.23 -39.46
N VAL A 612 -20.01 16.27 -38.53
CA VAL A 612 -19.12 16.30 -37.38
C VAL A 612 -17.73 15.85 -37.82
N ARG A 613 -16.67 16.49 -37.29
CA ARG A 613 -15.28 16.07 -37.57
C ARG A 613 -15.06 14.62 -37.18
N GLU A 614 -14.40 13.85 -38.05
CA GLU A 614 -14.17 12.41 -37.86
C GLU A 614 -13.55 12.06 -36.49
N SER A 615 -12.67 12.91 -35.94
CA SER A 615 -12.12 12.71 -34.59
C SER A 615 -13.19 12.67 -33.50
N LYS A 616 -14.21 13.55 -33.58
CA LYS A 616 -15.32 13.62 -32.62
C LYS A 616 -16.34 12.50 -32.84
N VAL A 617 -16.47 12.02 -34.07
CA VAL A 617 -17.25 10.82 -34.38
C VAL A 617 -16.61 9.59 -33.74
N LEU A 618 -15.28 9.44 -33.82
CA LEU A 618 -14.56 8.35 -33.18
C LEU A 618 -14.71 8.37 -31.66
N ASP A 619 -14.51 9.53 -31.01
CA ASP A 619 -14.75 9.71 -29.56
C ASP A 619 -16.17 9.23 -29.15
N SER A 620 -17.17 9.54 -29.99
CA SER A 620 -18.56 9.13 -29.76
C SER A 620 -18.80 7.64 -30.02
N LEU A 621 -18.19 7.05 -31.06
CA LEU A 621 -18.31 5.63 -31.36
C LEU A 621 -17.69 4.77 -30.24
N GLU A 622 -16.54 5.18 -29.71
CA GLU A 622 -15.93 4.55 -28.53
C GLU A 622 -16.86 4.63 -27.31
N PHE A 623 -17.49 5.79 -27.09
CA PHE A 623 -18.49 5.94 -26.02
C PHE A 623 -19.66 4.95 -26.18
N TRP A 624 -20.23 4.81 -27.39
CA TRP A 624 -21.36 3.91 -27.64
C TRP A 624 -20.96 2.42 -27.63
N GLU A 625 -19.71 2.10 -27.94
CA GLU A 625 -19.15 0.76 -27.73
C GLU A 625 -18.99 0.44 -26.24
N ASP A 626 -18.50 1.38 -25.42
CA ASP A 626 -18.43 1.23 -23.96
C ASP A 626 -19.81 0.99 -23.34
N LYS A 627 -20.85 1.62 -23.89
CA LYS A 627 -22.25 1.36 -23.49
C LYS A 627 -22.84 0.08 -24.05
N GLY A 628 -22.11 -0.66 -24.87
CA GLY A 628 -22.56 -1.92 -25.48
C GLY A 628 -23.66 -1.74 -26.52
N ILE A 629 -23.87 -0.53 -27.02
CA ILE A 629 -24.91 -0.21 -28.01
C ILE A 629 -24.40 -0.47 -29.44
N LEU A 630 -23.13 -0.18 -29.70
CA LEU A 630 -22.47 -0.45 -30.99
C LEU A 630 -21.33 -1.47 -30.81
N SER A 631 -20.97 -2.17 -31.90
CA SER A 631 -19.82 -3.07 -31.97
C SER A 631 -18.94 -2.68 -33.15
N LEU A 632 -17.64 -2.51 -32.91
CA LEU A 632 -16.65 -2.14 -33.92
C LEU A 632 -15.98 -3.38 -34.52
N THR A 633 -15.96 -3.55 -35.85
CA THR A 633 -15.47 -4.77 -36.54
C THR A 633 -14.32 -4.50 -37.50
N ALA A 634 -13.11 -5.03 -37.24
CA ALA A 634 -11.98 -4.83 -38.17
C ALA A 634 -11.95 -5.85 -39.34
N THR A 635 -12.00 -5.40 -40.60
CA THR A 635 -11.72 -6.24 -41.76
C THR A 635 -10.22 -6.34 -42.01
N ALA A 636 -9.58 -7.38 -41.47
CA ALA A 636 -8.15 -7.61 -41.62
C ALA A 636 -7.77 -8.26 -42.97
N VAL A 637 -6.85 -7.64 -43.71
CA VAL A 637 -6.17 -8.30 -44.84
C VAL A 637 -5.04 -9.16 -44.26
N ASN A 638 -5.18 -10.49 -44.36
CA ASN A 638 -4.25 -11.48 -43.81
C ASN A 638 -3.32 -12.05 -44.90
N VAL A 639 -2.05 -12.28 -44.59
CA VAL A 639 -1.06 -12.91 -45.48
C VAL A 639 -0.39 -14.13 -44.82
N THR A 640 0.16 -15.03 -45.62
CA THR A 640 0.83 -16.26 -45.14
C THR A 640 2.33 -16.06 -44.86
N SER A 641 2.93 -14.97 -45.34
CA SER A 641 4.33 -14.62 -45.16
C SER A 641 4.46 -13.10 -45.03
N ILE A 642 5.34 -12.64 -44.14
CA ILE A 642 5.56 -11.21 -43.91
C ILE A 642 6.03 -10.46 -45.17
N GLY A 643 6.76 -11.12 -46.07
CA GLY A 643 7.21 -10.52 -47.33
C GLY A 643 6.07 -10.18 -48.28
N SER A 644 4.89 -10.78 -48.07
CA SER A 644 3.67 -10.49 -48.82
C SER A 644 2.87 -9.33 -48.21
N CYS A 645 3.26 -8.80 -47.04
CA CYS A 645 2.63 -7.61 -46.47
C CYS A 645 2.87 -6.39 -47.37
N PRO A 646 1.83 -5.59 -47.66
CA PRO A 646 2.01 -4.31 -48.35
C PRO A 646 2.99 -3.41 -47.60
N LYS A 647 3.84 -2.70 -48.35
CA LYS A 647 4.72 -1.68 -47.75
C LYS A 647 3.87 -0.52 -47.20
N LEU A 648 4.33 0.05 -46.09
CA LEU A 648 3.69 1.22 -45.51
C LEU A 648 4.04 2.48 -46.30
N SER A 649 3.08 3.40 -46.36
CA SER A 649 3.35 4.74 -46.87
C SER A 649 4.34 5.46 -45.94
N PRO A 650 5.38 6.12 -46.49
CA PRO A 650 6.34 6.87 -45.71
C PRO A 650 5.66 7.92 -44.82
N ARG A 651 6.14 8.03 -43.59
CA ARG A 651 5.68 9.05 -42.65
C ARG A 651 6.27 10.41 -43.00
N THR A 652 5.44 11.46 -42.96
CA THR A 652 5.89 12.86 -43.12
C THR A 652 6.32 13.48 -41.79
N LYS A 653 5.82 12.94 -40.67
CA LYS A 653 6.16 13.33 -39.30
C LYS A 653 6.40 12.06 -38.47
N ALA A 654 7.37 12.11 -37.55
CA ALA A 654 7.59 11.05 -36.57
C ALA A 654 6.33 10.86 -35.69
N ALA A 655 6.17 9.67 -35.12
CA ALA A 655 5.10 9.40 -34.16
C ALA A 655 5.17 10.38 -32.99
N ALA A 656 4.04 11.02 -32.68
CA ALA A 656 3.96 12.05 -31.65
C ALA A 656 4.12 11.47 -30.24
N ASP A 657 3.51 10.31 -30.00
CA ASP A 657 3.44 9.62 -28.72
C ASP A 657 3.24 8.10 -28.93
N VAL A 658 3.11 7.35 -27.84
CA VAL A 658 2.99 5.90 -27.83
C VAL A 658 1.71 5.40 -28.54
N THR A 659 0.65 6.20 -28.57
CA THR A 659 -0.63 5.85 -29.21
C THR A 659 -0.61 6.04 -30.73
N ASP A 660 0.29 6.90 -31.23
CA ASP A 660 0.52 7.19 -32.65
C ASP A 660 1.58 6.27 -33.31
N LEU A 661 2.11 5.30 -32.57
CA LEU A 661 3.13 4.37 -33.07
C LEU A 661 2.62 3.48 -34.21
N ARG A 662 3.37 3.44 -35.31
CA ARG A 662 3.32 2.39 -36.34
C ARG A 662 4.49 1.42 -36.18
N ILE A 663 4.42 0.27 -36.85
CA ILE A 663 5.49 -0.72 -36.69
C ILE A 663 6.83 -0.25 -37.29
N ASP A 664 6.80 0.61 -38.31
CA ASP A 664 8.00 1.19 -38.93
C ASP A 664 8.62 2.36 -38.13
N ASP A 665 7.92 2.84 -37.11
CA ASP A 665 8.44 3.83 -36.16
C ASP A 665 9.41 3.19 -35.15
N ILE A 666 9.28 1.88 -34.89
CA ILE A 666 10.17 1.12 -33.98
C ILE A 666 11.57 0.99 -34.59
N LYS A 667 12.59 1.49 -33.89
CA LYS A 667 14.00 1.43 -34.31
C LYS A 667 14.81 0.39 -33.55
N VAL A 668 14.40 0.03 -32.34
CA VAL A 668 15.10 -0.95 -31.51
C VAL A 668 14.12 -1.98 -30.98
N VAL A 669 14.49 -3.25 -31.05
CA VAL A 669 13.84 -4.33 -30.31
C VAL A 669 14.74 -4.82 -29.18
N SER A 670 14.14 -5.21 -28.07
CA SER A 670 14.82 -5.79 -26.92
C SER A 670 13.88 -6.76 -26.21
N ALA A 671 14.42 -7.79 -25.54
CA ALA A 671 13.60 -8.69 -24.75
C ALA A 671 14.27 -9.21 -23.48
N MET A 672 13.42 -9.58 -22.51
CA MET A 672 13.76 -10.21 -21.23
C MET A 672 12.89 -11.45 -21.00
N GLY A 673 13.41 -12.40 -20.22
CA GLY A 673 12.69 -13.64 -19.95
C GLY A 673 13.57 -14.81 -19.53
N ASP A 674 13.02 -16.02 -19.63
CA ASP A 674 13.72 -17.24 -19.25
C ASP A 674 14.30 -18.01 -20.46
N SER A 675 14.50 -19.31 -20.28
CA SER A 675 14.98 -20.24 -21.30
C SER A 675 14.13 -20.26 -22.57
N ILE A 676 12.82 -19.97 -22.48
CA ILE A 676 11.94 -19.89 -23.64
C ILE A 676 12.32 -18.65 -24.46
N MET A 677 12.38 -17.47 -23.86
CA MET A 677 12.80 -16.25 -24.56
C MET A 677 14.24 -16.35 -25.09
N ALA A 678 15.12 -17.10 -24.41
CA ALA A 678 16.47 -17.39 -24.87
C ALA A 678 16.54 -18.38 -26.05
N GLY A 679 15.47 -19.15 -26.31
CA GLY A 679 15.44 -20.14 -27.36
C GLY A 679 16.25 -21.40 -27.02
N PHE A 680 16.25 -21.79 -25.75
CA PHE A 680 16.95 -22.98 -25.25
C PHE A 680 16.35 -24.26 -25.85
N ALA A 681 17.23 -25.18 -26.26
CA ALA A 681 16.88 -26.52 -26.76
C ALA A 681 15.93 -26.60 -27.99
N MET A 682 15.50 -25.48 -28.58
CA MET A 682 14.46 -25.46 -29.63
C MET A 682 14.80 -26.27 -30.89
N MET A 683 16.09 -26.46 -31.17
CA MET A 683 16.58 -27.18 -32.36
C MET A 683 16.60 -28.71 -32.16
N GLY A 684 16.42 -29.17 -30.92
CA GLY A 684 16.34 -30.58 -30.61
C GLY A 684 17.63 -31.37 -30.89
N VAL A 685 17.48 -32.69 -30.96
CA VAL A 685 18.52 -33.65 -31.35
C VAL A 685 18.15 -34.34 -32.68
N ASN A 686 19.13 -34.60 -33.53
CA ASN A 686 18.88 -35.35 -34.77
C ASN A 686 18.73 -36.85 -34.45
N ALA A 687 17.54 -37.42 -34.68
CA ALA A 687 17.23 -38.83 -34.46
C ALA A 687 18.11 -39.82 -35.27
N HIS A 688 18.79 -39.34 -36.32
CA HIS A 688 19.66 -40.16 -37.18
C HIS A 688 21.17 -39.87 -37.00
N GLY A 689 21.55 -39.00 -36.06
CA GLY A 689 22.95 -38.64 -35.80
C GLY A 689 23.66 -39.64 -34.90
N THR A 690 24.83 -40.14 -35.33
CA THR A 690 25.64 -41.15 -34.60
C THR A 690 26.54 -40.57 -33.48
N GLY A 691 26.24 -39.37 -32.98
CA GLY A 691 27.09 -38.66 -32.02
C GLY A 691 26.70 -38.90 -30.56
N ILE A 692 27.54 -39.59 -29.80
CA ILE A 692 27.46 -39.72 -28.34
C ILE A 692 27.67 -38.31 -27.75
N VAL A 693 26.60 -37.71 -27.21
CA VAL A 693 26.53 -36.35 -26.59
C VAL A 693 26.70 -35.19 -27.58
N ASN A 694 25.60 -34.75 -28.22
CA ASN A 694 25.60 -33.50 -28.97
C ASN A 694 25.43 -32.30 -28.02
N ILE A 695 26.53 -31.76 -27.49
CA ILE A 695 26.53 -30.56 -26.63
C ILE A 695 25.89 -29.35 -27.35
N SER A 696 25.81 -29.35 -28.69
CA SER A 696 25.12 -28.31 -29.46
C SER A 696 23.59 -28.34 -29.36
N ALA A 697 23.00 -29.36 -28.73
CA ALA A 697 21.56 -29.43 -28.48
C ALA A 697 21.16 -28.75 -27.15
N ILE A 698 22.14 -28.47 -26.28
CA ILE A 698 21.95 -27.77 -25.00
C ILE A 698 22.48 -26.33 -25.16
N THR A 699 21.91 -25.60 -26.12
CA THR A 699 22.31 -24.22 -26.44
C THR A 699 21.09 -23.34 -26.65
N GLU A 700 21.27 -22.04 -26.40
CA GLU A 700 20.28 -20.99 -26.62
C GLU A 700 20.43 -20.44 -28.05
N TYR A 701 19.42 -20.69 -28.90
CA TYR A 701 19.38 -20.24 -30.29
C TYR A 701 18.73 -18.85 -30.38
N ARG A 702 19.44 -17.83 -29.86
CA ARG A 702 18.97 -16.43 -29.82
C ARG A 702 18.54 -15.92 -31.20
N GLY A 703 19.24 -16.35 -32.25
CA GLY A 703 18.97 -16.02 -33.66
C GLY A 703 17.60 -16.46 -34.19
N LYS A 704 16.92 -17.38 -33.51
CA LYS A 704 15.62 -17.94 -33.89
C LYS A 704 14.55 -17.81 -32.79
N SER A 705 14.86 -17.12 -31.70
CA SER A 705 13.87 -16.84 -30.64
C SER A 705 12.70 -16.04 -31.20
N TYR A 706 11.48 -16.40 -30.78
CA TYR A 706 10.24 -15.89 -31.36
C TYR A 706 10.15 -14.35 -31.33
N ALA A 707 10.73 -13.70 -30.29
CA ALA A 707 10.71 -12.25 -30.16
C ALA A 707 11.93 -11.58 -30.85
N MET A 708 13.12 -12.17 -30.69
CA MET A 708 14.38 -11.45 -30.91
C MET A 708 15.24 -11.97 -32.07
N GLY A 709 14.90 -13.11 -32.66
CA GLY A 709 15.78 -13.75 -33.64
C GLY A 709 15.93 -12.98 -34.94
N GLY A 710 17.16 -12.65 -35.32
CA GLY A 710 17.52 -11.93 -36.54
C GLY A 710 18.12 -12.81 -37.65
N ASP A 711 18.14 -14.14 -37.48
CA ASP A 711 18.72 -15.03 -38.48
C ASP A 711 18.01 -14.89 -39.84
N PRO A 712 18.75 -14.98 -40.97
CA PRO A 712 18.14 -14.94 -42.29
C PRO A 712 17.03 -15.99 -42.44
N GLY A 713 15.82 -15.53 -42.74
CA GLY A 713 14.64 -16.38 -42.93
C GLY A 713 13.96 -16.87 -41.64
N ALA A 714 14.39 -16.41 -40.46
CA ALA A 714 13.71 -16.73 -39.21
C ALA A 714 12.31 -16.09 -39.17
N VAL A 715 11.32 -16.83 -38.65
CA VAL A 715 9.95 -16.36 -38.44
C VAL A 715 9.84 -15.84 -37.00
N THR A 716 10.12 -14.56 -36.82
CA THR A 716 10.23 -13.89 -35.51
C THR A 716 9.65 -12.49 -35.55
N MET A 717 9.30 -11.95 -34.39
CA MET A 717 8.86 -10.56 -34.25
C MET A 717 9.88 -9.56 -34.80
N ALA A 718 11.17 -9.73 -34.45
CA ALA A 718 12.24 -8.88 -34.96
C ALA A 718 12.30 -8.86 -36.49
N GLN A 719 12.22 -10.03 -37.15
CA GLN A 719 12.21 -10.10 -38.61
C GLN A 719 10.95 -9.51 -39.22
N PHE A 720 9.81 -9.62 -38.54
CA PHE A 720 8.56 -9.01 -38.99
C PHE A 720 8.65 -7.48 -38.97
N ILE A 721 9.19 -6.89 -37.90
CA ILE A 721 9.41 -5.44 -37.79
C ILE A 721 10.44 -4.99 -38.82
N LYS A 722 11.53 -5.76 -39.01
CA LYS A 722 12.59 -5.45 -39.98
C LYS A 722 12.11 -5.39 -41.43
N ASN A 723 11.06 -6.14 -41.77
CA ASN A 723 10.42 -6.05 -43.08
C ASN A 723 9.87 -4.65 -43.37
N PHE A 724 9.39 -3.94 -42.33
CA PHE A 724 8.87 -2.57 -42.45
C PHE A 724 9.93 -1.51 -42.17
N ASN A 725 10.88 -1.80 -41.27
CA ASN A 725 12.04 -0.95 -41.01
C ASN A 725 13.35 -1.73 -41.23
N PRO A 726 13.97 -1.64 -42.42
CA PRO A 726 15.21 -2.35 -42.73
C PRO A 726 16.42 -1.99 -41.84
N ASN A 727 16.35 -0.84 -41.16
CA ASN A 727 17.42 -0.33 -40.28
C ASN A 727 17.19 -0.70 -38.80
N LEU A 728 16.26 -1.61 -38.50
CA LEU A 728 16.01 -2.11 -37.15
C LEU A 728 17.33 -2.56 -36.49
N GLN A 729 17.45 -2.27 -35.19
CA GLN A 729 18.56 -2.68 -34.35
C GLN A 729 18.07 -3.55 -33.18
N GLY A 730 18.98 -4.33 -32.60
CA GLY A 730 18.74 -5.10 -31.38
C GLY A 730 18.42 -6.58 -31.60
N GLU A 731 18.15 -6.99 -32.83
CA GLU A 731 17.95 -8.40 -33.15
C GLU A 731 19.21 -9.23 -32.86
N SER A 732 19.02 -10.37 -32.19
CA SER A 732 20.10 -11.28 -31.82
C SER A 732 20.32 -12.30 -32.94
N LEU A 733 21.58 -12.70 -33.18
CA LEU A 733 21.93 -13.63 -34.25
C LEU A 733 22.46 -14.95 -33.70
N ASP A 734 22.29 -16.04 -34.45
CA ASP A 734 22.90 -17.35 -34.19
C ASP A 734 22.62 -17.87 -32.76
N ARG A 735 23.62 -17.80 -31.87
CA ARG A 735 23.61 -18.31 -30.50
C ARG A 735 23.88 -17.20 -29.48
N ALA A 736 23.86 -17.55 -28.19
CA ALA A 736 24.11 -16.62 -27.09
C ALA A 736 25.40 -15.77 -27.21
N ASP A 737 26.45 -16.24 -27.89
CA ASP A 737 27.69 -15.49 -28.10
C ASP A 737 27.57 -14.33 -29.10
N LYS A 738 26.51 -14.34 -29.93
CA LYS A 738 26.18 -13.25 -30.87
C LYS A 738 24.85 -12.58 -30.51
N ASP A 739 24.48 -12.67 -29.24
CA ASP A 739 23.39 -11.90 -28.68
C ASP A 739 23.63 -10.39 -28.81
N VAL A 740 22.56 -9.63 -29.05
CA VAL A 740 22.58 -8.17 -29.12
C VAL A 740 21.75 -7.58 -27.98
N LEU A 741 20.43 -7.76 -27.99
CA LEU A 741 19.52 -7.25 -26.96
C LEU A 741 18.46 -8.29 -26.50
N ASN A 742 18.82 -9.59 -26.47
CA ASN A 742 18.00 -10.60 -25.81
C ASN A 742 18.61 -10.95 -24.45
N GLY A 743 18.19 -10.23 -23.42
CA GLY A 743 18.72 -10.33 -22.05
C GLY A 743 18.22 -11.54 -21.26
N ALA A 744 17.31 -12.34 -21.85
CA ALA A 744 16.74 -13.50 -21.19
C ALA A 744 17.79 -14.48 -20.69
N GLN A 745 17.53 -15.22 -19.61
CA GLN A 745 18.48 -16.17 -19.06
C GLN A 745 17.82 -17.51 -18.73
N THR A 746 18.42 -18.62 -19.18
CA THR A 746 17.96 -19.97 -18.79
C THR A 746 17.95 -20.12 -17.26
N GLY A 747 16.80 -20.55 -16.72
CA GLY A 747 16.58 -20.70 -15.28
C GLY A 747 16.20 -19.41 -14.53
N ALA A 748 16.06 -18.28 -15.22
CA ALA A 748 15.64 -17.02 -14.60
C ALA A 748 14.22 -17.12 -14.02
N LEU A 749 14.06 -16.54 -12.83
CA LEU A 749 12.77 -16.26 -12.19
C LEU A 749 12.43 -14.78 -12.36
N ALA A 750 11.19 -14.37 -12.08
CA ALA A 750 10.81 -12.96 -12.15
C ALA A 750 11.72 -12.04 -11.32
N LYS A 751 12.22 -12.51 -10.17
CA LYS A 751 13.19 -11.77 -9.33
C LYS A 751 14.53 -11.46 -10.00
N ASN A 752 14.84 -12.11 -11.12
CA ASN A 752 16.07 -11.90 -11.87
C ASN A 752 15.97 -10.84 -12.97
N LEU A 753 14.77 -10.31 -13.27
CA LEU A 753 14.57 -9.34 -14.36
C LEU A 753 15.44 -8.08 -14.21
N ASP A 754 15.69 -7.62 -12.99
CA ASP A 754 16.54 -6.45 -12.75
C ASP A 754 18.01 -6.69 -13.18
N HIS A 755 18.50 -7.92 -13.02
CA HIS A 755 19.82 -8.32 -13.50
C HIS A 755 19.88 -8.40 -15.03
N GLU A 756 18.78 -8.78 -15.70
CA GLU A 756 18.71 -8.73 -17.18
C GLU A 756 18.76 -7.27 -17.69
N LEU A 757 18.18 -6.32 -16.94
CA LEU A 757 18.27 -4.89 -17.27
C LEU A 757 19.69 -4.32 -17.16
N ASP A 758 20.49 -4.81 -16.19
CA ASP A 758 21.91 -4.44 -16.07
C ASP A 758 22.71 -4.82 -17.33
N TYR A 759 22.30 -5.88 -18.02
CA TYR A 759 22.88 -6.30 -19.29
C TYR A 759 22.38 -5.44 -20.48
N LEU A 760 21.07 -5.18 -20.53
CA LEU A 760 20.41 -4.56 -21.68
C LEU A 760 20.62 -3.05 -21.78
N ILE A 761 20.48 -2.31 -20.67
CA ILE A 761 20.50 -0.84 -20.68
C ILE A 761 21.84 -0.29 -21.21
N PRO A 762 23.02 -0.75 -20.72
CA PRO A 762 24.30 -0.24 -21.21
C PRO A 762 24.55 -0.60 -22.68
N ARG A 763 24.11 -1.79 -23.12
CA ARG A 763 24.25 -2.23 -24.52
C ARG A 763 23.40 -1.40 -25.45
N MET A 764 22.14 -1.15 -25.08
CA MET A 764 21.23 -0.34 -25.87
C MET A 764 21.78 1.09 -26.02
N LYS A 765 22.29 1.70 -24.94
CA LYS A 765 22.98 3.01 -24.98
C LYS A 765 24.25 3.01 -25.84
N GLY A 766 24.87 1.85 -26.06
CA GLY A 766 26.09 1.69 -26.86
C GLY A 766 25.88 1.52 -28.37
N ILE A 767 24.63 1.39 -28.83
CA ILE A 767 24.32 1.26 -30.27
C ILE A 767 24.56 2.61 -30.95
N LYS A 768 25.43 2.65 -31.97
CA LYS A 768 25.89 3.90 -32.59
C LYS A 768 24.89 4.55 -33.56
N ASP A 769 24.07 3.73 -34.20
CA ASP A 769 23.18 4.16 -35.30
C ASP A 769 21.74 4.44 -34.80
N ILE A 770 21.56 4.64 -33.50
CA ILE A 770 20.27 5.00 -32.88
C ILE A 770 20.42 6.28 -32.06
N ASP A 771 19.37 7.09 -32.04
CA ASP A 771 19.18 8.11 -31.02
C ASP A 771 18.52 7.47 -29.81
N PHE A 772 19.32 7.14 -28.78
CA PHE A 772 18.81 6.47 -27.58
C PHE A 772 17.65 7.25 -26.92
N GLU A 773 17.67 8.59 -26.96
CA GLU A 773 16.66 9.43 -26.31
C GLU A 773 15.37 9.55 -27.15
N ASN A 774 15.51 9.62 -28.48
CA ASN A 774 14.40 9.99 -29.36
C ASN A 774 13.85 8.85 -30.23
N ASP A 775 14.59 7.78 -30.47
CA ASP A 775 14.05 6.67 -31.27
C ASP A 775 13.09 5.80 -30.46
N TRP A 776 12.10 5.19 -31.10
CA TRP A 776 11.16 4.31 -30.40
C TRP A 776 11.70 2.89 -30.23
N LYS A 777 11.52 2.32 -29.04
CA LYS A 777 11.92 0.96 -28.70
C LYS A 777 10.71 0.08 -28.37
N LEU A 778 10.72 -1.15 -28.86
CA LEU A 778 9.79 -2.20 -28.47
C LEU A 778 10.50 -3.15 -27.51
N PHE A 779 10.00 -3.26 -26.28
CA PHE A 779 10.62 -4.05 -25.22
C PHE A 779 9.71 -5.19 -24.82
N THR A 780 10.06 -6.44 -25.12
CA THR A 780 9.19 -7.61 -24.90
C THR A 780 9.59 -8.37 -23.64
N ILE A 781 8.63 -8.66 -22.76
CA ILE A 781 8.87 -9.39 -21.50
C ILE A 781 8.00 -10.64 -21.48
N GLN A 782 8.62 -11.81 -21.28
CA GLN A 782 7.92 -13.06 -20.97
C GLN A 782 8.73 -13.82 -19.93
N ILE A 783 8.18 -13.99 -18.73
CA ILE A 783 8.82 -14.69 -17.61
C ILE A 783 7.74 -15.46 -16.84
N GLY A 784 8.12 -16.40 -15.97
CA GLY A 784 7.20 -17.05 -15.03
C GLY A 784 7.05 -18.56 -15.20
N SER A 785 7.66 -19.16 -16.23
CA SER A 785 7.64 -20.62 -16.37
C SER A 785 8.49 -21.30 -15.29
N ASN A 786 9.67 -20.74 -14.99
CA ASN A 786 10.49 -21.23 -13.88
C ASN A 786 9.87 -20.94 -12.52
N ASP A 787 9.13 -19.82 -12.38
CA ASP A 787 8.42 -19.47 -11.15
C ASP A 787 7.33 -20.51 -10.84
N GLN A 788 6.53 -20.90 -11.84
CA GLN A 788 5.60 -22.04 -11.73
C GLN A 788 6.33 -23.32 -11.32
N CYS A 789 7.47 -23.62 -11.94
CA CYS A 789 8.22 -24.84 -11.66
C CYS A 789 8.89 -24.87 -10.28
N ASN A 790 9.19 -23.72 -9.70
CA ASN A 790 9.78 -23.58 -8.37
C ASN A 790 8.75 -23.56 -7.24
N ALA A 791 7.45 -23.57 -7.55
CA ALA A 791 6.37 -23.55 -6.57
C ALA A 791 6.39 -24.74 -5.59
N CYS A 792 6.96 -25.87 -6.03
CA CYS A 792 7.08 -27.09 -5.25
C CYS A 792 8.51 -27.31 -4.72
N GLY A 793 9.40 -26.37 -4.99
CA GLY A 793 10.82 -26.41 -4.65
C GLY A 793 11.16 -25.56 -3.43
N LYS A 794 12.46 -25.33 -3.25
CA LYS A 794 12.99 -24.52 -2.14
C LYS A 794 12.66 -23.03 -2.24
N ASN A 795 12.33 -22.56 -3.45
CA ASN A 795 12.04 -21.15 -3.73
C ASN A 795 10.54 -20.82 -3.71
N LYS A 796 9.68 -21.71 -3.19
CA LYS A 796 8.22 -21.54 -3.21
C LYS A 796 7.74 -20.19 -2.63
N ASP A 797 8.43 -19.70 -1.61
CA ASP A 797 8.07 -18.44 -0.94
C ASP A 797 8.42 -17.21 -1.79
N ASP A 798 9.26 -17.35 -2.82
CA ASP A 798 9.67 -16.27 -3.73
C ASP A 798 8.83 -16.20 -5.01
N VAL A 799 8.01 -17.21 -5.27
CA VAL A 799 7.23 -17.34 -6.52
C VAL A 799 5.73 -17.20 -6.26
N THR A 800 5.33 -16.56 -5.16
CA THR A 800 3.92 -16.21 -4.91
C THR A 800 3.44 -15.20 -5.95
N VAL A 801 2.11 -15.12 -6.16
CA VAL A 801 1.49 -14.19 -7.12
C VAL A 801 1.90 -12.74 -6.86
N GLU A 802 1.93 -12.34 -5.59
CA GLU A 802 2.27 -10.98 -5.14
C GLU A 802 3.73 -10.64 -5.40
N LYS A 803 4.66 -11.55 -5.06
CA LYS A 803 6.09 -11.33 -5.28
C LYS A 803 6.43 -11.32 -6.77
N TYR A 804 5.92 -12.28 -7.53
CA TYR A 804 6.06 -12.32 -8.98
C TYR A 804 5.63 -10.99 -9.62
N ALA A 805 4.44 -10.51 -9.27
CA ALA A 805 3.91 -9.23 -9.75
C ALA A 805 4.81 -8.05 -9.36
N GLY A 806 5.26 -8.01 -8.10
CA GLY A 806 6.17 -6.98 -7.61
C GLY A 806 7.50 -6.93 -8.38
N TYR A 807 8.08 -8.08 -8.72
CA TYR A 807 9.32 -8.13 -9.49
C TYR A 807 9.13 -7.66 -10.95
N VAL A 808 8.06 -8.09 -11.60
CA VAL A 808 7.75 -7.67 -12.98
C VAL A 808 7.45 -6.18 -13.04
N GLU A 809 6.66 -5.67 -12.09
CA GLU A 809 6.36 -4.24 -12.03
C GLU A 809 7.62 -3.39 -11.75
N ALA A 810 8.50 -3.85 -10.84
CA ALA A 810 9.77 -3.16 -10.59
C ALA A 810 10.65 -3.08 -11.85
N ALA A 811 10.70 -4.14 -12.65
CA ALA A 811 11.42 -4.13 -13.93
C ALA A 811 10.80 -3.14 -14.93
N ILE A 812 9.46 -3.09 -15.04
CA ILE A 812 8.74 -2.12 -15.88
C ILE A 812 9.02 -0.68 -15.44
N GLN A 813 8.99 -0.40 -14.14
CA GLN A 813 9.32 0.92 -13.58
C GLN A 813 10.76 1.34 -13.92
N ARG A 814 11.71 0.40 -13.86
CA ARG A 814 13.10 0.66 -14.25
C ARG A 814 13.23 0.92 -15.75
N ILE A 815 12.54 0.17 -16.60
CA ILE A 815 12.48 0.44 -18.05
C ILE A 815 11.92 1.83 -18.31
N GLN A 816 10.78 2.19 -17.70
CA GLN A 816 10.17 3.52 -17.87
C GLN A 816 11.13 4.65 -17.48
N LYS A 817 11.90 4.44 -16.40
CA LYS A 817 12.84 5.42 -15.87
C LYS A 817 14.10 5.57 -16.73
N GLU A 818 14.64 4.47 -17.24
CA GLU A 818 15.98 4.46 -17.86
C GLU A 818 15.99 4.34 -19.39
N ILE A 819 14.88 3.95 -20.01
CA ILE A 819 14.75 3.71 -21.44
C ILE A 819 13.60 4.57 -22.02
N PRO A 820 13.89 5.78 -22.52
CA PRO A 820 12.87 6.69 -23.03
C PRO A 820 12.25 6.16 -24.34
N ARG A 821 11.03 6.62 -24.65
CA ARG A 821 10.28 6.25 -25.88
C ARG A 821 10.16 4.75 -26.06
N THR A 822 9.52 4.10 -25.09
CA THR A 822 9.43 2.65 -25.01
C THR A 822 7.98 2.17 -24.96
N LEU A 823 7.64 1.25 -25.86
CA LEU A 823 6.45 0.42 -25.74
C LEU A 823 6.86 -0.94 -25.17
N VAL A 824 6.36 -1.29 -23.99
CA VAL A 824 6.58 -2.60 -23.38
C VAL A 824 5.49 -3.54 -23.86
N ASN A 825 5.88 -4.65 -24.48
CA ASN A 825 5.01 -5.75 -24.86
C ASN A 825 5.07 -6.84 -23.77
N LEU A 826 4.11 -6.83 -22.85
CA LEU A 826 4.08 -7.70 -21.68
C LEU A 826 3.27 -8.96 -21.97
N LEU A 827 3.93 -10.10 -22.09
CA LEU A 827 3.29 -11.37 -22.42
C LEU A 827 2.87 -12.10 -21.15
N GLY A 828 1.67 -12.66 -21.17
CA GLY A 828 1.19 -13.57 -20.14
C GLY A 828 1.98 -14.87 -20.08
N THR A 829 1.73 -15.64 -19.04
CA THR A 829 2.20 -17.01 -18.86
C THR A 829 1.18 -18.01 -19.42
N PHE A 830 1.67 -19.21 -19.72
CA PHE A 830 0.87 -20.40 -19.99
C PHE A 830 1.07 -21.46 -18.90
N ARG A 831 0.17 -22.44 -18.86
CA ARG A 831 0.18 -23.54 -17.89
C ARG A 831 1.25 -24.56 -18.25
N VAL A 832 2.41 -24.46 -17.60
CA VAL A 832 3.56 -25.36 -17.86
C VAL A 832 3.22 -26.82 -17.51
N SER A 833 2.30 -27.04 -16.56
CA SER A 833 1.85 -28.36 -16.14
C SER A 833 1.36 -29.25 -17.30
N GLN A 834 0.80 -28.65 -18.35
CA GLN A 834 0.24 -29.35 -19.52
C GLN A 834 1.30 -30.07 -20.36
N VAL A 835 2.58 -29.71 -20.23
CA VAL A 835 3.70 -30.37 -20.90
C VAL A 835 3.84 -31.83 -20.46
N PHE A 836 3.58 -32.12 -19.18
CA PHE A 836 3.80 -33.45 -18.61
C PHE A 836 2.86 -34.53 -19.18
N PRO A 837 1.52 -34.35 -19.20
CA PRO A 837 0.63 -35.33 -19.82
C PRO A 837 0.91 -35.49 -21.32
N LEU A 838 1.21 -34.40 -22.05
CA LEU A 838 1.55 -34.48 -23.48
C LEU A 838 2.81 -35.33 -23.71
N SER A 839 3.86 -35.10 -22.93
CA SER A 839 5.12 -35.85 -23.04
C SER A 839 4.94 -37.32 -22.63
N ALA A 840 4.18 -37.58 -21.57
CA ALA A 840 3.87 -38.93 -21.10
C ALA A 840 3.06 -39.73 -22.13
N ALA A 841 2.19 -39.06 -22.89
CA ALA A 841 1.42 -39.67 -23.98
C ALA A 841 2.26 -40.00 -25.22
N ASN A 842 3.47 -39.43 -25.36
CA ASN A 842 4.34 -39.59 -26.54
C ASN A 842 5.74 -40.14 -26.17
N PRO A 843 5.83 -41.32 -25.52
CA PRO A 843 7.09 -41.83 -24.99
C PRO A 843 8.13 -42.18 -26.06
N GLU A 844 7.72 -42.49 -27.29
CA GLU A 844 8.66 -42.78 -28.38
C GLU A 844 9.43 -41.54 -28.85
N TYR A 845 8.79 -40.37 -28.78
CA TYR A 845 9.41 -39.10 -29.14
C TYR A 845 10.35 -38.59 -28.03
N CYS A 846 9.97 -38.80 -26.77
CA CYS A 846 10.63 -38.21 -25.59
C CYS A 846 11.74 -39.05 -24.94
N ARG A 847 12.13 -40.17 -25.55
CA ARG A 847 13.17 -41.07 -25.01
C ARG A 847 14.48 -40.96 -25.80
N GLU A 848 15.60 -40.91 -25.09
CA GLU A 848 16.90 -41.28 -25.67
C GLU A 848 16.91 -42.77 -26.08
N SER A 849 17.86 -43.18 -26.92
CA SER A 849 17.94 -44.48 -27.63
C SER A 849 17.95 -45.77 -26.79
N ASN A 850 17.57 -45.75 -25.51
CA ASN A 850 17.63 -46.87 -24.57
C ASN A 850 16.26 -47.28 -23.99
N ASN A 851 15.15 -46.73 -24.50
CA ASN A 851 13.78 -47.12 -24.14
C ASN A 851 13.43 -47.08 -22.64
N ASN A 852 14.13 -46.28 -21.83
CA ASN A 852 13.89 -46.16 -20.40
C ASN A 852 12.96 -44.95 -20.09
N PRO A 853 11.78 -45.15 -19.48
CA PRO A 853 10.91 -44.05 -19.06
C PRO A 853 11.57 -43.08 -18.05
N ALA A 854 12.55 -43.54 -17.26
CA ALA A 854 13.27 -42.72 -16.30
C ALA A 854 14.28 -41.73 -16.93
N THR A 855 14.42 -41.73 -18.27
CA THR A 855 15.32 -40.82 -18.99
C THR A 855 14.61 -39.66 -19.68
N ILE A 856 13.29 -39.52 -19.50
CA ILE A 856 12.58 -38.31 -19.97
C ILE A 856 13.14 -37.12 -19.14
N ARG A 857 13.76 -36.16 -19.82
CA ARG A 857 14.49 -35.07 -19.15
C ARG A 857 13.56 -34.01 -18.57
N ASN A 858 12.32 -33.87 -19.05
CA ASN A 858 11.35 -32.89 -18.55
C ASN A 858 11.11 -32.95 -17.04
N ALA A 859 11.24 -34.13 -16.42
CA ALA A 859 11.13 -34.32 -14.97
C ALA A 859 12.21 -33.57 -14.18
N LYS A 860 13.34 -33.24 -14.82
CA LYS A 860 14.44 -32.47 -14.23
C LYS A 860 14.37 -30.98 -14.52
N GLU A 861 13.53 -30.56 -15.47
CA GLU A 861 13.35 -29.15 -15.83
C GLU A 861 12.42 -28.43 -14.84
N CYS A 862 11.63 -29.18 -14.06
CA CYS A 862 10.58 -28.62 -13.21
C CYS A 862 10.39 -29.42 -11.92
N ASP A 863 10.71 -28.84 -10.76
CA ASP A 863 10.63 -29.50 -9.45
C ASP A 863 9.22 -30.04 -9.15
N CYS A 864 8.19 -29.31 -9.58
CA CYS A 864 6.77 -29.69 -9.43
C CYS A 864 6.36 -30.95 -10.20
N HIS A 865 7.16 -31.42 -11.15
CA HIS A 865 6.86 -32.69 -11.83
C HIS A 865 6.87 -33.86 -10.85
N LEU A 866 7.85 -33.90 -9.93
CA LEU A 866 8.03 -35.00 -8.99
C LEU A 866 7.02 -34.97 -7.84
N SER A 867 6.53 -33.79 -7.43
CA SER A 867 5.51 -33.66 -6.38
C SER A 867 4.09 -33.95 -6.90
N GLY A 868 3.85 -33.81 -8.20
CA GLY A 868 2.51 -34.00 -8.80
C GLY A 868 1.56 -32.83 -8.53
N GLU A 869 2.06 -31.69 -8.03
CA GLU A 869 1.28 -30.50 -7.66
C GLU A 869 0.98 -29.60 -8.87
N TRP A 870 0.44 -30.20 -9.93
CA TRP A 870 0.15 -29.50 -11.19
C TRP A 870 -0.92 -28.41 -11.06
N ALA A 871 -1.89 -28.60 -10.14
CA ALA A 871 -2.94 -27.62 -9.86
C ALA A 871 -2.36 -26.30 -9.32
N THR A 872 -1.38 -26.38 -8.43
CA THR A 872 -0.69 -25.19 -7.89
C THR A 872 0.02 -24.40 -8.97
N MET A 873 0.66 -25.07 -9.93
CA MET A 873 1.28 -24.40 -11.09
C MET A 873 0.23 -23.64 -11.93
N ASP A 874 -0.92 -24.27 -12.17
CA ASP A 874 -2.01 -23.68 -12.97
C ASP A 874 -2.66 -22.47 -12.27
N GLU A 875 -2.85 -22.56 -10.96
CA GLU A 875 -3.34 -21.46 -10.11
C GLU A 875 -2.37 -20.29 -10.13
N LEU A 876 -1.06 -20.54 -9.98
CA LEU A 876 -0.03 -19.51 -10.08
C LEU A 876 -0.02 -18.86 -11.45
N SER A 877 -0.04 -19.64 -12.55
CA SER A 877 -0.11 -19.07 -13.91
C SER A 877 -1.34 -18.18 -14.08
N SER A 878 -2.49 -18.58 -13.54
CA SER A 878 -3.73 -17.79 -13.62
C SER A 878 -3.61 -16.50 -12.80
N GLY A 879 -3.07 -16.58 -11.59
CA GLY A 879 -2.81 -15.43 -10.72
C GLY A 879 -1.79 -14.45 -11.32
N TYR A 880 -0.69 -14.95 -11.89
CA TYR A 880 0.30 -14.15 -12.60
C TYR A 880 -0.34 -13.37 -13.74
N ASN A 881 -1.11 -14.04 -14.61
CA ASN A 881 -1.80 -13.38 -15.72
C ASN A 881 -2.75 -12.27 -15.27
N THR A 882 -3.52 -12.50 -14.20
CA THR A 882 -4.38 -11.47 -13.60
C THR A 882 -3.57 -10.25 -13.15
N ARG A 883 -2.43 -10.47 -12.48
CA ARG A 883 -1.56 -9.37 -12.03
C ARG A 883 -0.86 -8.67 -13.20
N LEU A 884 -0.39 -9.40 -14.21
CA LEU A 884 0.22 -8.82 -15.41
C LEU A 884 -0.76 -7.92 -16.17
N GLN A 885 -2.03 -8.33 -16.28
CA GLN A 885 -3.07 -7.51 -16.88
C GLN A 885 -3.33 -6.24 -16.06
N ALA A 886 -3.39 -6.34 -14.74
CA ALA A 886 -3.55 -5.18 -13.86
C ALA A 886 -2.35 -4.21 -13.96
N ILE A 887 -1.12 -4.74 -14.06
CA ILE A 887 0.08 -3.94 -14.30
C ILE A 887 -0.03 -3.23 -15.65
N ALA A 888 -0.38 -3.93 -16.73
CA ALA A 888 -0.52 -3.29 -18.03
C ALA A 888 -1.60 -2.20 -18.05
N GLU A 889 -2.73 -2.39 -17.36
CA GLU A 889 -3.78 -1.37 -17.24
C GLU A 889 -3.27 -0.11 -16.53
N LYS A 890 -2.44 -0.29 -15.48
CA LYS A 890 -1.79 0.82 -14.75
C LYS A 890 -0.87 1.65 -15.64
N TYR A 891 -0.17 1.03 -16.60
CA TYR A 891 0.76 1.70 -17.51
C TYR A 891 0.23 1.74 -18.95
N LYS A 892 -1.10 1.74 -19.14
CA LYS A 892 -1.69 1.69 -20.48
C LYS A 892 -1.21 2.86 -21.35
N PRO A 893 -1.03 2.67 -22.68
CA PRO A 893 -0.65 3.75 -23.57
C PRO A 893 -1.67 4.90 -23.54
N VAL A 894 -1.23 6.12 -23.25
CA VAL A 894 -2.07 7.33 -23.23
C VAL A 894 -1.54 8.34 -24.23
N LYS A 895 -2.44 9.09 -24.88
CA LYS A 895 -2.08 10.16 -25.80
C LYS A 895 -1.15 11.18 -25.12
N GLY A 896 -0.10 11.61 -25.83
CA GLY A 896 0.96 12.47 -25.31
C GLY A 896 2.07 11.76 -24.52
N ALA A 897 1.90 10.49 -24.12
CA ALA A 897 2.92 9.76 -23.36
C ALA A 897 4.02 9.16 -24.26
N THR A 898 5.26 9.13 -23.75
CA THR A 898 6.39 8.47 -24.42
C THR A 898 6.63 7.04 -23.93
N PHE A 899 5.76 6.52 -23.07
CA PHE A 899 5.87 5.18 -22.51
C PHE A 899 4.50 4.54 -22.44
N GLY A 900 4.43 3.23 -22.63
CA GLY A 900 3.21 2.46 -22.41
C GLY A 900 3.50 0.98 -22.33
N VAL A 901 2.62 0.24 -21.66
CA VAL A 901 2.66 -1.22 -21.54
C VAL A 901 1.39 -1.80 -22.17
N VAL A 902 1.56 -2.75 -23.07
CA VAL A 902 0.45 -3.52 -23.66
C VAL A 902 0.54 -4.97 -23.20
N TYR A 903 -0.59 -5.50 -22.72
CA TYR A 903 -0.68 -6.90 -22.31
C TYR A 903 -1.06 -7.80 -23.49
N GLN A 904 -0.36 -8.92 -23.62
CA GLN A 904 -0.67 -9.97 -24.57
C GLN A 904 -1.03 -11.24 -23.81
N PRO A 905 -2.30 -11.70 -23.84
CA PRO A 905 -2.65 -12.97 -23.26
C PRO A 905 -1.94 -14.09 -24.03
N MET A 906 -1.39 -15.05 -23.29
CA MET A 906 -0.61 -16.17 -23.83
C MET A 906 -1.06 -17.51 -23.23
N ASN A 907 -2.35 -17.65 -22.94
CA ASN A 907 -2.94 -18.89 -22.43
C ASN A 907 -2.98 -19.97 -23.54
N ILE A 908 -1.82 -20.50 -23.89
CA ILE A 908 -1.62 -21.51 -24.93
C ILE A 908 -2.11 -22.86 -24.42
N ASP A 909 -2.93 -23.55 -25.22
CA ASP A 909 -3.33 -24.93 -24.96
C ASP A 909 -2.20 -25.89 -25.39
N ILE A 910 -1.26 -26.12 -24.48
CA ILE A 910 -0.15 -27.05 -24.70
C ILE A 910 -0.67 -28.48 -24.71
N ALA A 911 -1.75 -28.80 -23.99
CA ALA A 911 -2.30 -30.16 -24.00
C ALA A 911 -2.81 -30.56 -25.40
N GLY A 912 -3.29 -29.59 -26.19
CA GLY A 912 -3.68 -29.76 -27.59
C GLY A 912 -2.53 -29.81 -28.60
N PHE A 913 -1.28 -29.63 -28.18
CA PHE A 913 -0.14 -29.62 -29.10
C PHE A 913 0.14 -31.00 -29.70
N SER A 914 0.61 -31.01 -30.95
CA SER A 914 1.38 -32.15 -31.45
C SER A 914 2.73 -32.20 -30.74
N ILE A 915 3.24 -33.39 -30.44
CA ILE A 915 4.47 -33.55 -29.65
C ILE A 915 5.69 -32.87 -30.31
N ASP A 916 5.70 -32.70 -31.62
CA ASP A 916 6.79 -32.04 -32.36
C ASP A 916 6.87 -30.51 -32.13
N LEU A 917 5.90 -29.94 -31.41
CA LEU A 917 5.94 -28.57 -30.89
C LEU A 917 6.75 -28.44 -29.60
N LEU A 918 7.09 -29.56 -28.96
CA LEU A 918 8.09 -29.61 -27.90
C LEU A 918 9.43 -30.06 -28.49
N SER A 919 10.53 -29.63 -27.89
CA SER A 919 11.87 -30.10 -28.26
C SER A 919 11.99 -31.59 -27.96
N ASN A 920 12.46 -32.39 -28.93
CA ASN A 920 12.81 -33.79 -28.67
C ASN A 920 14.09 -33.98 -27.83
N MET A 921 14.75 -32.89 -27.40
CA MET A 921 15.90 -32.98 -26.50
C MET A 921 15.45 -33.19 -25.05
N ASP A 922 14.56 -32.33 -24.58
CA ASP A 922 14.08 -32.33 -23.20
C ASP A 922 12.61 -32.73 -23.04
N CYS A 923 11.83 -32.69 -24.12
CA CYS A 923 10.36 -32.79 -24.10
C CYS A 923 9.72 -31.81 -23.12
N PHE A 924 10.25 -30.60 -23.09
CA PHE A 924 9.80 -29.55 -22.19
C PHE A 924 9.74 -28.20 -22.88
N HIS A 925 10.86 -27.75 -23.46
CA HIS A 925 10.91 -26.44 -24.10
C HIS A 925 10.21 -26.44 -25.46
N PRO A 926 9.64 -25.31 -25.91
CA PRO A 926 9.09 -25.17 -27.25
C PRO A 926 10.13 -25.48 -28.34
N SER A 927 9.75 -26.25 -29.36
CA SER A 927 10.59 -26.47 -30.53
C SER A 927 10.64 -25.23 -31.42
N LEU A 928 11.51 -25.22 -32.43
CA LEU A 928 11.53 -24.16 -33.44
C LEU A 928 10.14 -23.93 -34.05
N LYS A 929 9.39 -25.00 -34.33
CA LYS A 929 8.02 -24.92 -34.89
C LYS A 929 7.06 -24.17 -33.96
N ALA A 930 7.15 -24.40 -32.66
CA ALA A 930 6.36 -23.67 -31.68
C ALA A 930 6.81 -22.21 -31.57
N HIS A 931 8.12 -21.93 -31.59
CA HIS A 931 8.64 -20.56 -31.63
C HIS A 931 8.12 -19.76 -32.83
N GLU A 932 8.11 -20.35 -34.04
CA GLU A 932 7.61 -19.70 -35.25
C GLU A 932 6.10 -19.41 -35.16
N TRP A 933 5.32 -20.31 -34.54
CA TRP A 933 3.89 -20.08 -34.29
C TRP A 933 3.65 -19.01 -33.24
N ILE A 934 4.37 -19.05 -32.10
CA ILE A 934 4.29 -18.03 -31.04
C ILE A 934 4.63 -16.64 -31.60
N ALA A 935 5.64 -16.53 -32.47
CA ALA A 935 5.99 -15.27 -33.12
C ALA A 935 4.80 -14.67 -33.88
N LYS A 936 4.05 -15.49 -34.62
CA LYS A 936 2.84 -15.05 -35.34
C LYS A 936 1.72 -14.68 -34.37
N VAL A 937 1.48 -15.46 -33.32
CA VAL A 937 0.46 -15.14 -32.31
C VAL A 937 0.75 -13.79 -31.64
N VAL A 938 1.98 -13.58 -31.17
CA VAL A 938 2.39 -12.33 -30.52
C VAL A 938 2.30 -11.15 -31.49
N TRP A 939 2.69 -11.36 -32.76
CA TRP A 939 2.52 -10.36 -33.82
C TRP A 939 1.05 -9.98 -33.99
N ASN A 940 0.16 -10.97 -34.14
CA ASN A 940 -1.26 -10.73 -34.34
C ASN A 940 -1.87 -9.95 -33.17
N ASN A 941 -1.47 -10.29 -31.95
CA ASN A 941 -1.97 -9.65 -30.74
C ASN A 941 -1.57 -8.17 -30.62
N LEU A 942 -0.55 -7.68 -31.33
CA LEU A 942 -0.25 -6.25 -31.42
C LEU A 942 -1.30 -5.46 -32.22
N PHE A 943 -2.06 -6.12 -33.09
CA PHE A 943 -3.04 -5.47 -33.98
C PHE A 943 -4.50 -5.78 -33.64
N ILE A 944 -4.73 -6.71 -32.70
CA ILE A 944 -6.08 -7.09 -32.25
C ILE A 944 -6.38 -6.35 -30.93
N PRO A 945 -7.49 -5.60 -30.82
CA PRO A 945 -7.88 -4.97 -29.56
C PRO A 945 -8.06 -6.00 -28.44
N GLN A 946 -7.83 -5.60 -27.19
CA GLN A 946 -7.77 -6.53 -26.06
C GLN A 946 -9.04 -7.39 -25.90
N SER A 947 -10.22 -6.83 -26.16
CA SER A 947 -11.52 -7.52 -26.09
C SER A 947 -11.70 -8.64 -27.12
N TYR A 948 -10.98 -8.57 -28.25
CA TYR A 948 -11.06 -9.54 -29.35
C TYR A 948 -9.97 -10.62 -29.29
N LYS A 949 -9.05 -10.54 -28.32
CA LYS A 949 -7.99 -11.54 -28.18
C LYS A 949 -8.57 -12.85 -27.62
N PRO A 950 -8.19 -14.02 -28.19
CA PRO A 950 -8.65 -15.31 -27.68
C PRO A 950 -8.29 -15.50 -26.20
N GLN A 951 -9.23 -16.08 -25.45
CA GLN A 951 -9.00 -16.50 -24.06
C GLN A 951 -8.07 -17.73 -23.96
N VAL A 952 -8.03 -18.54 -25.02
CA VAL A 952 -7.16 -19.72 -25.15
C VAL A 952 -6.59 -19.75 -26.58
N TYR A 953 -5.29 -20.01 -26.72
CA TYR A 953 -4.61 -20.10 -28.02
C TYR A 953 -4.35 -21.55 -28.39
N ASN A 954 -5.03 -22.02 -29.42
CA ASN A 954 -4.85 -23.35 -29.99
C ASN A 954 -3.84 -23.28 -31.14
N TYR A 955 -2.97 -24.29 -31.24
CA TYR A 955 -2.00 -24.34 -32.32
C TYR A 955 -2.69 -24.39 -33.70
N ASP A 956 -2.22 -23.53 -34.60
CA ASP A 956 -2.63 -23.49 -36.00
C ASP A 956 -1.39 -23.42 -36.90
N SER A 957 -1.16 -24.47 -37.68
CA SER A 957 -0.05 -24.50 -38.64
C SER A 957 -0.17 -23.46 -39.74
N GLU A 958 -1.39 -23.00 -40.05
CA GLU A 958 -1.69 -22.02 -41.08
C GLU A 958 -1.91 -20.61 -40.52
N GLN A 959 -1.56 -20.38 -39.25
CA GLN A 959 -1.75 -19.09 -38.56
C GLN A 959 -1.34 -17.92 -39.47
N PRO A 960 -2.30 -17.05 -39.87
CA PRO A 960 -2.00 -15.93 -40.76
C PRO A 960 -1.30 -14.80 -40.02
N ILE A 961 -0.65 -13.93 -40.80
CA ILE A 961 -0.01 -12.69 -40.37
C ILE A 961 -0.89 -11.52 -40.87
N PRO A 962 -1.53 -10.72 -40.00
CA PRO A 962 -2.30 -9.55 -40.38
C PRO A 962 -1.36 -8.46 -40.91
N THR A 963 -1.86 -7.70 -41.87
CA THR A 963 -1.19 -6.49 -42.38
C THR A 963 -1.46 -5.29 -41.47
N GLU A 964 -0.60 -4.28 -41.48
CA GLU A 964 -0.85 -3.05 -40.70
C GLU A 964 -2.10 -2.28 -41.16
N LEU A 965 -2.55 -2.47 -42.41
CA LEU A 965 -3.82 -1.92 -42.90
C LEU A 965 -5.03 -2.45 -42.10
N SER A 966 -4.91 -3.64 -41.51
CA SER A 966 -5.91 -4.21 -40.60
C SER A 966 -6.12 -3.39 -39.33
N ARG A 967 -5.18 -2.49 -38.95
CA ARG A 967 -5.30 -1.57 -37.79
C ARG A 967 -6.12 -0.31 -38.10
N ARG A 968 -6.17 0.11 -39.37
CA ARG A 968 -6.82 1.37 -39.79
C ARG A 968 -8.25 1.19 -40.31
N ASN A 969 -8.63 -0.05 -40.60
CA ASN A 969 -9.96 -0.41 -41.05
C ASN A 969 -10.67 -1.21 -39.95
N VAL A 970 -10.84 -0.59 -38.79
CA VAL A 970 -11.93 -0.98 -37.90
C VAL A 970 -13.19 -0.41 -38.55
N GLN A 971 -13.99 -1.29 -39.17
CA GLN A 971 -15.25 -0.96 -39.82
C GLN A 971 -16.41 -0.99 -38.84
#